data_AF-A0A9P7NL12-F1
#
_entry.id   AF-A0A9P7NL12-F1
#
_cell.length_a   1.000
_cell.length_b   1.000
_cell.length_c   1.000
_cell.angle_alpha   90.00
_cell.angle_beta   90.00
_cell.angle_gamma   90.00
#
_symmetry.space_group_name_H-M   'P 1'
#
loop_
_entity.id
_entity.type
_entity.pdbx_description
1 polymer ?
#
loop_
_entity_poly.entity_id
_entity_poly.type
_entity_poly.pdbx_seq_one_letter_code
_entity_poly.pdbx_strand_id
1 'polypeptide(L)'
;MAALPSYQEAIEAVDWLQLVLPYCRFNDYHALCLVNRHFNDVISPLLWRDVLNSVRLSGLDPGDDVKWLLNFVSFGLDHLSASTRSLIRILDARLFGKAAYEPWSDQQESTLSKAFERASTRLPNVNVILLDGHRDLDFSFVTGVTGRQGCRTLGSIQVLSIADCRVQVPRLFFTAPSLQNLIYLDVSYLPGSLVSVIQPAVLPCLRILKARGRELHDDQCLELIGLFKRQLWSLDISDNSVTDNVIQSMKDWCMPRLSSSSEGDRFIEARLVYRGGGTELYGPFLSLEDEESGGPLSHAERYCVDAPRYVAETSLADQCHDQSRSDGTTISRQDTVEAAVALLTGDDAHARGEEYKQSVGLTHLRLSHNALSAVGIQKLLHVSNGGIEDLACDSMLFLPRVAQYGRFWPPNVSLRGILGAAHCFRPEMSRNLRTLRIHHSVVTNIPTLFMHGASRKSCSLLAETVIRERIESVFPETFLPDTNPRLYSLTLTCLPRFSSGPLITKLIEFLKLLSVQEGTIQDISRTMPTRRSPELWRGLRHLRLEFDNSETMDVSTNFSFDAEHSEDEEVFSFFQNEQRGTQGSLGRQSLSSADVVLTSEGLNLGGTCWWDQDTSRSSYVTHHGHWNGKTFSVPVWVGSVDDEAPEAQRAYRRLVVDYGIRDGVGPVTPAQIQAGAPRKSFIYHIAWSATVMPATLRMPRRDELAGMGDVLDAIKAYRRESRAKYERMRQLRNVQRGDIPVPLGEPHLFWTGALEVSTDVAHISGTCERLHD
;
A
#
# COMPACT_ATOMS: atom_id res chain seq x y z
N MET A 1 9.09 25.74 30.27
CA MET A 1 10.11 24.72 29.92
C MET A 1 10.08 23.67 31.01
N ALA A 2 9.63 22.45 30.72
CA ALA A 2 9.73 21.35 31.68
C ALA A 2 11.20 20.88 31.71
N ALA A 3 11.76 20.72 32.90
CA ALA A 3 13.12 20.21 33.06
C ALA A 3 13.19 18.75 32.53
N LEU A 4 14.28 18.41 31.85
CA LEU A 4 14.54 17.04 31.44
C LEU A 4 14.74 16.18 32.70
N PRO A 5 14.23 14.93 32.72
CA PRO A 5 14.34 14.06 33.88
C PRO A 5 15.81 13.75 34.19
N SER A 6 16.11 13.61 35.47
CA SER A 6 17.40 13.11 35.94
C SER A 6 17.64 11.68 35.47
N TYR A 7 18.92 11.26 35.41
CA TYR A 7 19.28 9.88 35.05
C TYR A 7 18.51 8.89 35.92
N GLN A 8 18.39 9.15 37.22
CA GLN A 8 17.70 8.30 38.17
C GLN A 8 16.18 8.23 37.92
N GLU A 9 15.52 9.35 37.61
CA GLU A 9 14.12 9.36 37.19
C GLU A 9 13.90 8.62 35.86
N ALA A 10 14.89 8.58 34.97
CA ALA A 10 14.82 7.86 33.70
C ALA A 10 14.95 6.34 33.84
N ILE A 11 15.65 5.83 34.87
CA ILE A 11 15.80 4.38 35.15
C ILE A 11 14.78 3.87 36.17
N GLU A 12 14.26 4.71 37.08
CA GLU A 12 13.20 4.35 38.03
C GLU A 12 11.80 4.36 37.39
N ALA A 13 11.63 4.96 36.21
CA ALA A 13 10.32 5.11 35.55
C ALA A 13 9.71 3.81 35.00
N VAL A 14 10.51 2.77 34.74
CA VAL A 14 10.03 1.52 34.16
C VAL A 14 9.98 0.44 35.24
N ASP A 15 8.77 0.07 35.64
CA ASP A 15 8.56 -1.01 36.60
C ASP A 15 9.16 -2.31 36.05
N TRP A 16 10.07 -2.93 36.81
CA TRP A 16 10.73 -4.17 36.45
C TRP A 16 9.73 -5.29 36.11
N LEU A 17 8.54 -5.26 36.73
CA LEU A 17 7.50 -6.25 36.45
C LEU A 17 6.99 -6.13 35.01
N GLN A 18 6.87 -4.91 34.47
CA GLN A 18 6.49 -4.67 33.07
C GLN A 18 7.54 -5.20 32.08
N LEU A 19 8.81 -5.24 32.48
CA LEU A 19 9.89 -5.81 31.67
C LEU A 19 9.90 -7.35 31.68
N VAL A 20 9.51 -7.97 32.79
CA VAL A 20 9.52 -9.44 32.95
C VAL A 20 8.26 -10.10 32.40
N LEU A 21 7.12 -9.41 32.44
CA LEU A 21 5.82 -9.98 32.04
C LEU A 21 5.77 -10.61 30.64
N PRO A 22 6.42 -10.08 29.59
CA PRO A 22 6.47 -10.72 28.27
C PRO A 22 7.06 -12.14 28.28
N TYR A 23 7.87 -12.49 29.29
CA TYR A 23 8.49 -13.81 29.45
C TYR A 23 7.66 -14.75 30.33
N CYS A 24 6.62 -14.25 30.99
CA CYS A 24 5.71 -15.05 31.80
C CYS A 24 4.63 -15.69 30.92
N ARG A 25 4.24 -16.94 31.22
CA ARG A 25 3.11 -17.57 30.54
C ARG A 25 1.81 -16.89 30.97
N PHE A 26 0.90 -16.65 30.02
CA PHE A 26 -0.38 -15.99 30.31
C PHE A 26 -1.19 -16.70 31.40
N ASN A 27 -1.14 -18.03 31.45
CA ASN A 27 -1.82 -18.83 32.48
C ASN A 27 -1.37 -18.52 33.92
N ASP A 28 -0.14 -18.01 34.09
CA ASP A 28 0.39 -17.67 35.41
C ASP A 28 -0.12 -16.30 35.89
N TYR A 29 -0.68 -15.47 35.01
CA TYR A 29 -1.06 -14.08 35.33
C TYR A 29 -2.09 -14.01 36.47
N HIS A 30 -3.04 -14.94 36.51
CA HIS A 30 -4.01 -15.01 37.62
C HIS A 30 -3.32 -15.28 38.96
N ALA A 31 -2.37 -16.22 39.00
CA ALA A 31 -1.62 -16.51 40.23
C ALA A 31 -0.73 -15.33 40.62
N LEU A 32 -0.11 -14.67 39.64
CA LEU A 32 0.72 -13.48 39.86
C LEU A 32 -0.09 -12.31 40.44
N CYS A 33 -1.34 -12.11 39.99
CA CYS A 33 -2.24 -11.11 40.59
C CYS A 33 -2.54 -11.32 42.08
N LEU A 34 -2.31 -12.52 42.62
CA LEU A 34 -2.55 -12.84 44.04
C LEU A 34 -1.30 -12.68 44.91
N VAL A 35 -0.13 -12.39 44.32
CA VAL A 35 1.15 -12.29 45.04
C VAL A 35 1.16 -11.11 46.01
N ASN A 36 0.87 -9.91 45.51
CA ASN A 36 0.73 -8.69 46.30
C ASN A 36 -0.05 -7.62 45.51
N ARG A 37 -0.29 -6.45 46.14
CA ARG A 37 -1.02 -5.36 45.49
C ARG A 37 -0.31 -4.81 44.26
N HIS A 38 1.01 -4.65 44.31
CA HIS A 38 1.81 -4.17 43.18
C HIS A 38 1.65 -5.06 41.93
N PHE A 39 1.78 -6.38 42.10
CA PHE A 39 1.54 -7.34 41.03
C PHE A 39 0.10 -7.30 40.53
N ASN A 40 -0.88 -7.17 41.44
CA ASN A 40 -2.27 -7.01 41.06
C ASN A 40 -2.48 -5.76 40.20
N ASP A 41 -1.94 -4.62 40.63
CA ASP A 41 -2.12 -3.31 39.97
C ASP A 41 -1.52 -3.29 38.56
N VAL A 42 -0.42 -4.01 38.32
CA VAL A 42 0.25 -4.09 37.01
C VAL A 42 -0.39 -5.14 36.08
N ILE A 43 -0.75 -6.31 36.61
CA ILE A 43 -1.16 -7.47 35.79
C ILE A 43 -2.67 -7.51 35.57
N SER A 44 -3.47 -7.03 36.54
CA SER A 44 -4.93 -7.00 36.41
C SER A 44 -5.39 -6.21 35.18
N PRO A 45 -4.83 -5.03 34.85
CA PRO A 45 -5.12 -4.36 33.59
C PRO A 45 -4.84 -5.24 32.36
N LEU A 46 -3.74 -6.01 32.34
CA LEU A 46 -3.41 -6.89 31.20
C LEU A 46 -4.42 -8.04 31.03
N LEU A 47 -4.93 -8.60 32.13
CA LEU A 47 -5.94 -9.65 32.13
C LEU A 47 -7.34 -9.14 31.74
N TRP A 48 -7.71 -7.95 32.22
CA TRP A 48 -9.08 -7.45 32.07
C TRP A 48 -9.26 -6.50 30.88
N ARG A 49 -8.19 -5.94 30.31
CA ARG A 49 -8.28 -4.96 29.21
C ARG A 49 -9.05 -5.49 28.00
N ASP A 50 -8.76 -6.72 27.60
CA ASP A 50 -9.46 -7.45 26.54
C ASP A 50 -9.89 -8.82 27.07
N VAL A 51 -11.12 -8.89 27.56
CA VAL A 51 -11.64 -10.08 28.25
C VAL A 51 -11.83 -11.25 27.28
N LEU A 52 -12.23 -10.98 26.04
CA LEU A 52 -12.51 -12.03 25.06
C LEU A 52 -11.21 -12.71 24.59
N ASN A 53 -10.16 -11.93 24.38
CA ASN A 53 -8.85 -12.50 24.11
C ASN A 53 -8.27 -13.22 25.33
N SER A 54 -8.41 -12.63 26.52
CA SER A 54 -7.85 -13.20 27.76
C SER A 54 -8.47 -14.55 28.13
N VAL A 55 -9.78 -14.71 27.95
CA VAL A 55 -10.43 -16.00 28.20
C VAL A 55 -10.00 -17.06 27.19
N ARG A 56 -9.74 -16.67 25.92
CA ARG A 56 -9.19 -17.57 24.91
C ARG A 56 -7.78 -18.04 25.28
N LEU A 57 -6.91 -17.11 25.68
CA LEU A 57 -5.56 -17.43 26.16
C LEU A 57 -5.57 -18.31 27.43
N SER A 58 -6.66 -18.26 28.21
CA SER A 58 -6.89 -19.11 29.38
C SER A 58 -7.44 -20.51 29.04
N GLY A 59 -7.62 -20.83 27.76
CA GLY A 59 -8.01 -22.16 27.28
C GLY A 59 -9.51 -22.37 27.01
N LEU A 60 -10.31 -21.31 26.84
CA LEU A 60 -11.70 -21.46 26.40
C LEU A 60 -11.78 -22.07 24.99
N ASP A 61 -12.56 -23.14 24.85
CA ASP A 61 -12.84 -23.77 23.55
C ASP A 61 -13.73 -22.86 22.66
N PRO A 62 -13.42 -22.67 21.36
CA PRO A 62 -14.23 -21.86 20.44
C PRO A 62 -15.70 -22.27 20.33
N GLY A 63 -16.05 -23.54 20.58
CA GLY A 63 -17.42 -24.02 20.59
C GLY A 63 -18.24 -23.51 21.78
N ASP A 64 -17.58 -23.14 22.89
CA ASP A 64 -18.23 -22.67 24.11
C ASP A 64 -18.37 -21.14 24.20
N ASP A 65 -17.92 -20.40 23.19
CA ASP A 65 -17.85 -18.93 23.16
C ASP A 65 -19.16 -18.25 23.58
N VAL A 66 -20.26 -18.57 22.87
CA VAL A 66 -21.56 -17.93 23.08
C VAL A 66 -22.08 -18.24 24.49
N LYS A 67 -21.96 -19.50 24.93
CA LYS A 67 -22.39 -19.95 26.25
C LYS A 67 -21.59 -19.26 27.35
N TRP A 68 -20.27 -19.18 27.19
CA TRP A 68 -19.39 -18.50 28.12
C TRP A 68 -19.74 -17.02 28.22
N LEU A 69 -19.88 -16.32 27.08
CA LEU A 69 -20.19 -14.89 27.06
C LEU A 69 -21.53 -14.59 27.73
N LEU A 70 -22.56 -15.41 27.49
CA LEU A 70 -23.85 -15.24 28.17
C LEU A 70 -23.74 -15.42 29.68
N ASN A 71 -23.01 -16.44 30.14
CA ASN A 71 -22.81 -16.67 31.56
C ASN A 71 -21.99 -15.54 32.19
N PHE A 72 -20.95 -15.10 31.51
CA PHE A 72 -20.12 -13.99 31.94
C PHE A 72 -20.93 -12.70 32.06
N VAL A 73 -21.73 -12.36 31.05
CA VAL A 73 -22.50 -11.12 31.06
C VAL A 73 -23.71 -11.18 31.99
N SER A 74 -24.36 -12.35 32.13
CA SER A 74 -25.57 -12.49 32.95
C SER A 74 -25.26 -12.71 34.43
N PHE A 75 -24.11 -13.30 34.76
CA PHE A 75 -23.75 -13.62 36.14
C PHE A 75 -22.37 -13.06 36.49
N GLY A 76 -21.35 -13.30 35.66
CA GLY A 76 -19.97 -12.88 35.95
C GLY A 76 -19.81 -11.38 36.21
N LEU A 77 -20.37 -10.52 35.35
CA LEU A 77 -20.23 -9.06 35.44
C LEU A 77 -20.82 -8.47 36.73
N ASP A 78 -21.88 -9.08 37.29
CA ASP A 78 -22.50 -8.63 38.53
C ASP A 78 -21.63 -8.96 39.76
N HIS A 79 -20.73 -9.94 39.65
CA HIS A 79 -19.78 -10.31 40.71
C HIS A 79 -18.46 -9.51 40.62
N LEU A 80 -18.22 -8.78 39.53
CA LEU A 80 -17.03 -7.96 39.37
C LEU A 80 -17.17 -6.60 40.07
N SER A 81 -16.12 -6.20 40.76
CA SER A 81 -16.01 -4.87 41.36
C SER A 81 -16.11 -3.78 40.28
N ALA A 82 -16.51 -2.56 40.67
CA ALA A 82 -16.55 -1.43 39.75
C ALA A 82 -15.16 -1.09 39.20
N SER A 83 -14.10 -1.25 40.01
CA SER A 83 -12.72 -1.04 39.57
C SER A 83 -12.30 -2.06 38.52
N THR A 84 -12.58 -3.35 38.72
CA THR A 84 -12.27 -4.39 37.71
C THR A 84 -13.05 -4.17 36.42
N ARG A 85 -14.35 -3.84 36.50
CA ARG A 85 -15.15 -3.49 35.31
C ARG A 85 -14.62 -2.26 34.57
N SER A 86 -13.98 -1.34 35.27
CA SER A 86 -13.37 -0.15 34.67
C SER A 86 -12.06 -0.43 33.92
N LEU A 87 -11.43 -1.58 34.15
CA LEU A 87 -10.23 -2.02 33.43
C LEU A 87 -10.54 -2.54 32.03
N ILE A 88 -11.79 -2.97 31.78
CA ILE A 88 -12.22 -3.51 30.49
C ILE A 88 -12.37 -2.35 29.51
N ARG A 89 -11.54 -2.35 28.46
CA ARG A 89 -11.48 -1.28 27.45
C ARG A 89 -11.77 -1.78 26.02
N ILE A 90 -11.49 -3.05 25.76
CA ILE A 90 -11.56 -3.67 24.44
C ILE A 90 -12.62 -4.77 24.45
N LEU A 91 -13.48 -4.75 23.43
CA LEU A 91 -14.34 -5.87 23.04
C LEU A 91 -13.94 -6.32 21.63
N ASP A 92 -12.99 -7.24 21.52
CA ASP A 92 -12.59 -7.86 20.25
C ASP A 92 -13.30 -9.20 20.06
N ALA A 93 -14.31 -9.21 19.21
CA ALA A 93 -15.09 -10.40 18.87
C ALA A 93 -14.73 -10.96 17.48
N ARG A 94 -13.64 -10.50 16.84
CA ARG A 94 -13.27 -10.95 15.48
C ARG A 94 -12.99 -12.45 15.40
N LEU A 95 -12.55 -13.07 16.50
CA LEU A 95 -12.29 -14.51 16.61
C LEU A 95 -13.23 -15.20 17.62
N PHE A 96 -14.31 -14.54 18.02
CA PHE A 96 -15.18 -14.98 19.10
C PHE A 96 -16.62 -15.18 18.61
N GLY A 97 -17.21 -16.35 18.90
CA GLY A 97 -18.60 -16.67 18.55
C GLY A 97 -18.83 -17.01 17.08
N LYS A 98 -17.76 -17.22 16.28
CA LYS A 98 -17.85 -17.57 14.86
C LYS A 98 -18.01 -19.08 14.60
N ALA A 99 -17.37 -19.92 15.41
CA ALA A 99 -17.40 -21.38 15.25
C ALA A 99 -18.71 -22.01 15.77
N ALA A 100 -19.33 -21.39 16.77
CA ALA A 100 -20.59 -21.84 17.36
C ALA A 100 -21.84 -21.51 16.51
N TYR A 101 -21.65 -20.95 15.31
CA TYR A 101 -22.72 -20.57 14.39
C TYR A 101 -23.17 -21.82 13.60
N GLU A 102 -24.18 -22.53 14.11
CA GLU A 102 -24.96 -23.46 13.29
C GLU A 102 -25.99 -22.64 12.48
N PRO A 103 -25.92 -22.64 11.13
CA PRO A 103 -26.77 -21.78 10.27
C PRO A 103 -28.28 -22.06 10.34
N TRP A 104 -28.74 -22.95 11.22
CA TRP A 104 -30.09 -23.49 11.29
C TRP A 104 -30.77 -23.22 12.65
N SER A 105 -30.14 -22.44 13.54
CA SER A 105 -30.72 -22.10 14.85
C SER A 105 -30.95 -20.58 15.04
N ASP A 106 -32.17 -20.12 14.71
CA ASP A 106 -32.65 -18.74 14.95
C ASP A 106 -32.51 -18.28 16.43
N GLN A 107 -32.30 -19.21 17.36
CA GLN A 107 -32.21 -18.91 18.80
C GLN A 107 -30.84 -18.37 19.23
N GLN A 108 -29.73 -18.78 18.61
CA GLN A 108 -28.38 -18.29 18.95
C GLN A 108 -28.16 -16.83 18.50
N GLU A 109 -28.79 -16.42 17.41
CA GLU A 109 -28.65 -15.09 16.80
C GLU A 109 -29.12 -13.97 17.73
N SER A 110 -30.32 -14.10 18.32
CA SER A 110 -30.83 -13.12 19.28
C SER A 110 -30.00 -13.06 20.57
N THR A 111 -29.18 -14.08 20.81
CA THR A 111 -28.54 -14.31 22.09
C THR A 111 -27.18 -13.61 22.18
N LEU A 112 -26.41 -13.56 21.09
CA LEU A 112 -25.15 -12.82 21.02
C LEU A 112 -25.39 -11.30 21.08
N SER A 113 -26.33 -10.77 20.30
CA SER A 113 -26.71 -9.35 20.36
C SER A 113 -27.18 -8.93 21.76
N LYS A 114 -28.02 -9.75 22.42
CA LYS A 114 -28.43 -9.51 23.82
C LYS A 114 -27.27 -9.54 24.79
N ALA A 115 -26.27 -10.39 24.56
CA ALA A 115 -25.08 -10.42 25.40
C ALA A 115 -24.26 -9.13 25.26
N PHE A 116 -24.03 -8.65 24.04
CA PHE A 116 -23.36 -7.38 23.80
C PHE A 116 -24.16 -6.18 24.32
N GLU A 117 -25.49 -6.19 24.16
CA GLU A 117 -26.38 -5.18 24.75
C GLU A 117 -26.27 -5.13 26.28
N ARG A 118 -26.27 -6.28 26.95
CA ARG A 118 -26.08 -6.31 28.41
C ARG A 118 -24.68 -5.87 28.81
N ALA A 119 -23.64 -6.32 28.09
CA ALA A 119 -22.26 -5.91 28.35
C ALA A 119 -22.10 -4.39 28.23
N SER A 120 -22.72 -3.79 27.21
CA SER A 120 -22.63 -2.35 26.93
C SER A 120 -23.16 -1.48 28.07
N THR A 121 -24.18 -1.95 28.80
CA THR A 121 -24.74 -1.25 29.97
C THR A 121 -23.88 -1.35 31.24
N ARG A 122 -22.95 -2.30 31.30
CA ARG A 122 -22.18 -2.65 32.51
C ARG A 122 -20.70 -2.31 32.42
N LEU A 123 -20.18 -2.03 31.23
CA LEU A 123 -18.77 -1.79 30.94
C LEU A 123 -18.55 -0.30 30.58
N PRO A 124 -18.26 0.57 31.56
CA PRO A 124 -18.27 2.02 31.37
C PRO A 124 -17.10 2.56 30.54
N ASN A 125 -15.97 1.83 30.48
CA ASN A 125 -14.71 2.31 29.88
C ASN A 125 -14.36 1.64 28.54
N VAL A 126 -15.29 0.88 27.96
CA VAL A 126 -15.09 0.30 26.63
C VAL A 126 -15.00 1.44 25.61
N ASN A 127 -13.84 1.55 24.96
CA ASN A 127 -13.56 2.54 23.93
C ASN A 127 -13.14 1.88 22.59
N VAL A 128 -12.95 0.56 22.56
CA VAL A 128 -12.62 -0.22 21.36
C VAL A 128 -13.64 -1.35 21.18
N ILE A 129 -14.25 -1.41 19.99
CA ILE A 129 -15.21 -2.45 19.61
C ILE A 129 -14.83 -2.99 18.23
N LEU A 130 -14.47 -4.28 18.14
CA LEU A 130 -14.08 -4.96 16.91
C LEU A 130 -15.00 -6.16 16.68
N LEU A 131 -15.79 -6.13 15.61
CA LEU A 131 -16.88 -7.08 15.36
C LEU A 131 -16.81 -7.65 13.94
N ASP A 132 -15.64 -7.69 13.32
CA ASP A 132 -15.51 -8.03 11.90
C ASP A 132 -16.00 -9.43 11.56
N GLY A 133 -16.67 -9.58 10.42
CA GLY A 133 -17.14 -10.84 9.85
C GLY A 133 -18.36 -11.44 10.55
N HIS A 134 -19.02 -10.70 11.44
CA HIS A 134 -20.26 -11.14 12.10
C HIS A 134 -21.46 -10.97 11.15
N ARG A 135 -22.21 -12.05 10.91
CA ARG A 135 -23.28 -12.06 9.90
C ARG A 135 -24.59 -11.41 10.38
N ASP A 136 -24.99 -11.69 11.62
CA ASP A 136 -26.33 -11.35 12.12
C ASP A 136 -26.33 -10.52 13.43
N LEU A 137 -25.19 -9.91 13.76
CA LEU A 137 -25.06 -9.10 14.97
C LEU A 137 -25.72 -7.72 14.78
N ASP A 138 -26.82 -7.45 15.50
CA ASP A 138 -27.39 -6.11 15.56
C ASP A 138 -26.44 -5.15 16.32
N PHE A 139 -26.06 -4.05 15.67
CA PHE A 139 -25.16 -3.03 16.22
C PHE A 139 -25.89 -1.95 17.05
N SER A 140 -27.21 -2.02 17.21
CA SER A 140 -27.99 -1.04 17.97
C SER A 140 -27.50 -0.83 19.42
N PHE A 141 -26.84 -1.83 20.02
CA PHE A 141 -26.22 -1.70 21.35
C PHE A 141 -25.07 -0.68 21.39
N VAL A 142 -24.42 -0.40 20.25
CA VAL A 142 -23.34 0.59 20.13
C VAL A 142 -23.90 2.02 20.27
N THR A 143 -25.13 2.23 19.80
CA THR A 143 -25.78 3.54 19.78
C THR A 143 -26.68 3.78 20.99
N GLY A 144 -27.02 2.73 21.75
CA GLY A 144 -27.88 2.82 22.93
C GLY A 144 -29.36 3.08 22.60
N VAL A 145 -29.77 2.86 21.35
CA VAL A 145 -31.14 3.14 20.85
C VAL A 145 -32.17 2.06 21.26
N THR A 146 -31.76 1.07 22.05
CA THR A 146 -32.68 0.12 22.69
C THR A 146 -33.68 0.88 23.57
N GLY A 147 -34.97 0.88 23.20
CA GLY A 147 -36.05 1.76 23.67
C GLY A 147 -36.43 1.73 25.15
N ARG A 148 -35.49 1.50 26.08
CA ARG A 148 -35.68 1.64 27.53
C ARG A 148 -35.01 2.93 28.01
N GLN A 149 -35.85 3.93 28.26
CA GLN A 149 -35.46 5.20 28.89
C GLN A 149 -34.61 4.92 30.15
N GLY A 150 -33.35 5.41 30.15
CA GLY A 150 -32.50 5.46 31.35
C GLY A 150 -31.28 4.53 31.40
N CYS A 151 -30.98 3.74 30.36
CA CYS A 151 -29.73 2.95 30.36
C CYS A 151 -28.51 3.83 30.07
N ARG A 152 -27.48 3.72 30.92
CA ARG A 152 -26.16 4.33 30.69
C ARG A 152 -25.62 3.82 29.36
N THR A 153 -25.36 4.74 28.43
CA THR A 153 -24.71 4.43 27.16
C THR A 153 -23.28 3.96 27.40
N LEU A 154 -22.73 3.19 26.46
CA LEU A 154 -21.29 2.96 26.36
C LEU A 154 -20.53 4.28 26.49
N GLY A 155 -19.31 4.18 27.01
CA GLY A 155 -18.37 5.29 27.02
C GLY A 155 -18.09 5.84 25.61
N SER A 156 -17.25 6.86 25.56
CA SER A 156 -16.80 7.46 24.31
C SER A 156 -15.96 6.46 23.48
N ILE A 157 -16.53 5.91 22.41
CA ILE A 157 -15.86 4.95 21.53
C ILE A 157 -14.83 5.70 20.67
N GLN A 158 -13.62 5.14 20.57
CA GLN A 158 -12.49 5.68 19.81
C GLN A 158 -12.11 4.81 18.61
N VAL A 159 -12.33 3.49 18.71
CA VAL A 159 -12.06 2.54 17.63
C VAL A 159 -13.29 1.67 17.41
N LEU A 160 -13.78 1.66 16.17
CA LEU A 160 -14.89 0.80 15.74
C LEU A 160 -14.49 0.09 14.45
N SER A 161 -14.55 -1.23 14.47
CA SER A 161 -14.40 -2.07 13.29
C SER A 161 -15.61 -3.00 13.18
N ILE A 162 -16.31 -2.91 12.06
CA ILE A 162 -17.46 -3.73 11.70
C ILE A 162 -17.31 -4.22 10.26
N ALA A 163 -16.07 -4.52 9.85
CA ALA A 163 -15.76 -4.92 8.49
C ALA A 163 -16.37 -6.30 8.15
N ASP A 164 -16.78 -6.51 6.91
CA ASP A 164 -17.33 -7.79 6.42
C ASP A 164 -18.56 -8.31 7.20
N CYS A 165 -19.25 -7.41 7.91
CA CYS A 165 -20.52 -7.74 8.55
C CYS A 165 -21.67 -7.65 7.54
N ARG A 166 -22.67 -8.53 7.66
CA ARG A 166 -23.80 -8.59 6.70
C ARG A 166 -25.03 -7.79 7.15
N VAL A 167 -25.02 -7.26 8.37
CA VAL A 167 -26.13 -6.43 8.88
C VAL A 167 -25.99 -5.00 8.37
N GLN A 168 -27.06 -4.50 7.75
CA GLN A 168 -27.11 -3.10 7.33
C GLN A 168 -27.23 -2.20 8.56
N VAL A 169 -26.34 -1.20 8.62
CA VAL A 169 -26.31 -0.22 9.69
C VAL A 169 -27.48 0.78 9.53
N PRO A 170 -28.24 1.13 10.60
CA PRO A 170 -29.30 2.12 10.54
C PRO A 170 -28.81 3.51 10.08
N ARG A 171 -29.66 4.28 9.40
CA ARG A 171 -29.29 5.61 8.85
C ARG A 171 -28.73 6.60 9.89
N LEU A 172 -29.22 6.52 11.13
CA LEU A 172 -28.83 7.42 12.22
C LEU A 172 -27.71 6.84 13.10
N PHE A 173 -27.13 5.70 12.73
CA PHE A 173 -26.15 5.02 13.57
C PHE A 173 -24.93 5.90 13.88
N PHE A 174 -24.34 6.51 12.86
CA PHE A 174 -23.15 7.35 13.02
C PHE A 174 -23.42 8.71 13.69
N THR A 175 -24.69 9.08 13.85
CA THR A 175 -25.08 10.28 14.61
C THR A 175 -25.13 10.05 16.12
N ALA A 176 -24.92 8.81 16.58
CA ALA A 176 -24.98 8.47 17.99
C ALA A 176 -23.92 9.25 18.80
N PRO A 177 -24.26 9.74 20.02
CA PRO A 177 -23.31 10.44 20.89
C PRO A 177 -22.06 9.61 21.24
N SER A 178 -22.21 8.29 21.36
CA SER A 178 -21.12 7.36 21.68
C SER A 178 -20.00 7.33 20.62
N LEU A 179 -20.30 7.73 19.38
CA LEU A 179 -19.37 7.70 18.24
C LEU A 179 -18.72 9.04 17.93
N GLN A 180 -19.04 10.11 18.68
CA GLN A 180 -18.52 11.46 18.34
C GLN A 180 -17.00 11.60 18.51
N ASN A 181 -16.41 10.78 19.37
CA ASN A 181 -14.97 10.75 19.63
C ASN A 181 -14.24 9.64 18.86
N LEU A 182 -14.90 9.06 17.85
CA LEU A 182 -14.33 7.99 17.03
C LEU A 182 -13.14 8.52 16.23
N ILE A 183 -12.00 7.84 16.32
CA ILE A 183 -10.75 8.19 15.63
C ILE A 183 -10.51 7.22 14.47
N TYR A 184 -10.81 5.94 14.67
CA TYR A 184 -10.68 4.86 13.69
C TYR A 184 -12.05 4.27 13.38
N LEU A 185 -12.40 4.21 12.09
CA LEU A 185 -13.59 3.53 11.60
C LEU A 185 -13.25 2.59 10.46
N ASP A 186 -13.59 1.31 10.61
CA ASP A 186 -13.63 0.35 9.52
C ASP A 186 -15.05 -0.15 9.26
N VAL A 187 -15.53 0.16 8.06
CA VAL A 187 -16.85 -0.18 7.52
C VAL A 187 -16.72 -0.95 6.20
N SER A 188 -15.56 -1.54 5.94
CA SER A 188 -15.25 -2.24 4.69
C SER A 188 -16.22 -3.41 4.46
N TYR A 189 -16.67 -3.59 3.22
CA TYR A 189 -17.59 -4.65 2.76
C TYR A 189 -18.93 -4.75 3.48
N LEU A 190 -19.31 -3.74 4.27
CA LEU A 190 -20.67 -3.65 4.76
C LEU A 190 -21.66 -3.52 3.58
N PRO A 191 -22.92 -3.93 3.74
CA PRO A 191 -23.98 -3.64 2.77
C PRO A 191 -24.52 -2.20 2.91
N GLY A 192 -25.08 -1.68 1.81
CA GLY A 192 -25.75 -0.37 1.76
C GLY A 192 -24.82 0.83 1.54
N SER A 193 -25.39 2.02 1.35
CA SER A 193 -24.63 3.23 1.00
C SER A 193 -23.92 3.89 2.20
N LEU A 194 -22.82 4.61 1.94
CA LEU A 194 -22.11 5.45 2.92
C LEU A 194 -22.78 6.80 3.21
N VAL A 195 -23.95 7.10 2.65
CA VAL A 195 -24.72 8.34 2.91
C VAL A 195 -24.95 8.61 4.41
N SER A 196 -25.02 7.58 5.26
CA SER A 196 -25.13 7.77 6.72
C SER A 196 -23.86 8.34 7.37
N VAL A 197 -22.70 8.11 6.76
CA VAL A 197 -21.40 8.67 7.17
C VAL A 197 -21.17 10.03 6.51
N ILE A 198 -21.64 10.21 5.27
CA ILE A 198 -21.53 11.45 4.50
C ILE A 198 -22.60 12.46 4.97
N GLN A 199 -22.47 12.93 6.21
CA GLN A 199 -23.35 13.95 6.78
C GLN A 199 -22.54 15.02 7.52
N PRO A 200 -22.92 16.31 7.45
CA PRO A 200 -22.27 17.36 8.21
C PRO A 200 -22.26 17.06 9.72
N ALA A 201 -21.16 17.39 10.39
CA ALA A 201 -20.97 17.22 11.83
C ALA A 201 -21.02 15.78 12.37
N VAL A 202 -20.99 14.77 11.49
CA VAL A 202 -20.87 13.35 11.86
C VAL A 202 -19.39 12.96 11.96
N LEU A 203 -19.03 12.29 13.08
CA LEU A 203 -17.67 11.80 13.37
C LEU A 203 -16.56 12.89 13.31
N PRO A 204 -16.65 13.95 14.12
CA PRO A 204 -15.71 15.09 14.08
C PRO A 204 -14.26 14.72 14.46
N CYS A 205 -14.09 13.64 15.23
CA CYS A 205 -12.77 13.16 15.66
C CYS A 205 -12.14 12.14 14.70
N LEU A 206 -12.82 11.77 13.60
CA LEU A 206 -12.35 10.71 12.72
C LEU A 206 -11.03 11.11 12.04
N ARG A 207 -10.07 10.19 12.03
CA ARG A 207 -8.74 10.38 11.41
C ARG A 207 -8.38 9.30 10.40
N ILE A 208 -8.92 8.10 10.60
CA ILE A 208 -8.70 6.93 9.77
C ILE A 208 -10.04 6.37 9.34
N LEU A 209 -10.26 6.29 8.04
CA LEU A 209 -11.47 5.71 7.47
C LEU A 209 -11.09 4.56 6.52
N LYS A 210 -11.61 3.37 6.81
CA LYS A 210 -11.55 2.19 5.94
C LYS A 210 -12.95 1.92 5.38
N ALA A 211 -13.08 2.03 4.06
CA ALA A 211 -14.34 2.00 3.32
C ALA A 211 -14.20 1.15 2.05
N ARG A 212 -13.53 0.00 2.16
CA ARG A 212 -13.31 -0.89 1.01
C ARG A 212 -14.61 -1.56 0.56
N GLY A 213 -14.80 -1.78 -0.73
CA GLY A 213 -15.93 -2.59 -1.21
C GLY A 213 -17.30 -2.01 -0.88
N ARG A 214 -17.43 -0.68 -0.83
CA ARG A 214 -18.65 0.04 -0.45
C ARG A 214 -19.43 0.60 -1.63
N GLU A 215 -19.11 0.10 -2.83
CA GLU A 215 -19.70 0.51 -4.11
C GLU A 215 -19.59 2.03 -4.35
N LEU A 216 -18.51 2.65 -3.85
CA LEU A 216 -18.28 4.08 -4.02
C LEU A 216 -17.98 4.41 -5.48
N HIS A 217 -18.72 5.39 -6.00
CA HIS A 217 -18.49 6.04 -7.28
C HIS A 217 -17.86 7.44 -7.07
N ASP A 218 -17.48 8.10 -8.16
CA ASP A 218 -16.81 9.41 -8.11
C ASP A 218 -17.64 10.47 -7.36
N ASP A 219 -18.96 10.52 -7.57
CA ASP A 219 -19.87 11.45 -6.91
C ASP A 219 -19.85 11.31 -5.38
N GLN A 220 -20.03 10.09 -4.88
CA GLN A 220 -20.02 9.78 -3.46
C GLN A 220 -18.62 10.00 -2.84
N CYS A 221 -17.57 9.68 -3.59
CA CYS A 221 -16.20 9.92 -3.16
C CYS A 221 -15.91 11.43 -3.04
N LEU A 222 -16.39 12.23 -3.99
CA LEU A 222 -16.28 13.69 -3.97
C LEU A 222 -17.02 14.31 -2.77
N GLU A 223 -18.21 13.81 -2.44
CA GLU A 223 -18.95 14.24 -1.24
C GLU A 223 -18.19 13.89 0.04
N LEU A 224 -17.64 12.67 0.14
CA LEU A 224 -16.83 12.23 1.27
C LEU A 224 -15.57 13.09 1.45
N ILE A 225 -14.84 13.35 0.36
CA ILE A 225 -13.65 14.23 0.33
C ILE A 225 -14.02 15.66 0.73
N GLY A 226 -15.14 16.17 0.22
CA GLY A 226 -15.64 17.51 0.54
C GLY A 226 -16.07 17.66 1.99
N LEU A 227 -16.57 16.58 2.61
CA LEU A 227 -16.99 16.55 4.01
C LEU A 227 -15.79 16.51 4.96
N PHE A 228 -14.93 15.51 4.82
CA PHE A 228 -13.82 15.30 5.77
C PHE A 228 -12.62 16.19 5.48
N LYS A 229 -12.40 16.62 4.24
CA LYS A 229 -11.28 17.51 3.86
C LYS A 229 -9.95 17.00 4.43
N ARG A 230 -9.24 17.81 5.20
CA ARG A 230 -7.96 17.48 5.86
C ARG A 230 -8.10 16.80 7.21
N GLN A 231 -9.32 16.48 7.63
CA GLN A 231 -9.58 15.82 8.90
C GLN A 231 -8.98 14.41 8.92
N LEU A 232 -8.99 13.70 7.79
CA LEU A 232 -8.40 12.37 7.66
C LEU A 232 -6.91 12.48 7.33
N TRP A 233 -6.11 11.61 7.96
CA TRP A 233 -4.74 11.35 7.55
C TRP A 233 -4.58 9.99 6.85
N SER A 234 -5.50 9.04 7.08
CA SER A 234 -5.57 7.77 6.35
C SER A 234 -6.95 7.55 5.74
N LEU A 235 -6.96 7.19 4.45
CA LEU A 235 -8.15 6.81 3.71
C LEU A 235 -7.90 5.54 2.90
N ASP A 236 -8.74 4.53 3.13
CA ASP A 236 -8.79 3.31 2.32
C ASP A 236 -10.14 3.21 1.63
N ILE A 237 -10.13 3.38 0.32
CA ILE A 237 -11.29 3.26 -0.57
C ILE A 237 -11.02 2.20 -1.65
N SER A 238 -10.19 1.20 -1.34
CA SER A 238 -9.91 0.10 -2.25
C SER A 238 -11.18 -0.67 -2.61
N ASP A 239 -11.19 -1.39 -3.74
CA ASP A 239 -12.31 -2.24 -4.15
C ASP A 239 -13.63 -1.47 -4.41
N ASN A 240 -13.51 -0.26 -4.94
CA ASN A 240 -14.64 0.57 -5.34
C ASN A 240 -14.58 0.89 -6.86
N SER A 241 -15.41 1.80 -7.33
CA SER A 241 -15.50 2.19 -8.75
C SER A 241 -15.01 3.62 -8.99
N VAL A 242 -14.02 4.08 -8.22
CA VAL A 242 -13.46 5.44 -8.30
C VAL A 242 -12.52 5.56 -9.50
N THR A 243 -12.55 6.70 -10.18
CA THR A 243 -11.75 7.02 -11.37
C THR A 243 -10.83 8.22 -11.16
N ASP A 244 -10.07 8.61 -12.19
CA ASP A 244 -9.13 9.73 -12.16
C ASP A 244 -9.80 11.09 -11.84
N ASN A 245 -11.13 11.18 -11.95
CA ASN A 245 -11.90 12.40 -11.71
C ASN A 245 -11.75 12.93 -10.27
N VAL A 246 -11.57 12.05 -9.28
CA VAL A 246 -11.50 12.48 -7.87
C VAL A 246 -10.17 13.12 -7.48
N ILE A 247 -9.12 12.89 -8.28
CA ILE A 247 -7.73 13.22 -7.91
C ILE A 247 -7.53 14.72 -7.70
N GLN A 248 -8.16 15.55 -8.54
CA GLN A 248 -8.05 17.00 -8.41
C GLN A 248 -8.67 17.48 -7.10
N SER A 249 -9.86 16.95 -6.78
CA SER A 249 -10.58 17.25 -5.54
C SER A 249 -9.84 16.77 -4.30
N MET A 250 -9.20 15.59 -4.36
CA MET A 250 -8.31 15.12 -3.29
C MET A 250 -7.20 16.13 -2.99
N LYS A 251 -6.56 16.68 -4.03
CA LYS A 251 -5.55 17.74 -3.83
C LYS A 251 -6.15 19.01 -3.24
N ASP A 252 -7.30 19.46 -3.73
CA ASP A 252 -7.87 20.73 -3.30
C ASP A 252 -8.37 20.69 -1.84
N TRP A 253 -8.87 19.54 -1.39
CA TRP A 253 -9.54 19.42 -0.08
C TRP A 253 -8.77 18.60 0.96
N CYS A 254 -8.04 17.55 0.56
CA CYS A 254 -7.49 16.56 1.48
C CYS A 254 -5.98 16.63 1.68
N MET A 255 -5.20 17.11 0.69
CA MET A 255 -3.74 17.07 0.79
C MET A 255 -3.19 18.16 1.75
N PRO A 256 -2.11 17.85 2.49
CA PRO A 256 -1.46 18.80 3.37
C PRO A 256 -0.87 19.99 2.59
N ARG A 257 -0.82 21.16 3.23
CA ARG A 257 0.00 22.28 2.72
C ARG A 257 1.42 22.02 3.18
N LEU A 258 2.29 21.82 2.22
CA LEU A 258 3.71 21.64 2.48
C LEU A 258 4.44 22.87 1.99
N SER A 259 5.31 23.42 2.82
CA SER A 259 6.19 24.51 2.42
C SER A 259 7.03 24.07 1.22
N SER A 260 7.19 24.99 0.27
CA SER A 260 8.13 24.83 -0.84
C SER A 260 9.53 24.51 -0.30
N SER A 261 10.24 23.61 -0.97
CA SER A 261 11.61 23.19 -0.62
C SER A 261 12.51 24.39 -0.29
N SER A 262 13.27 24.29 0.80
CA SER A 262 14.33 25.25 1.16
C SER A 262 15.46 25.19 0.14
N GLU A 263 16.23 26.28 0.01
CA GLU A 263 17.36 26.33 -0.93
C GLU A 263 18.48 25.30 -0.63
N GLY A 264 18.58 24.83 0.61
CA GLY A 264 19.56 23.82 1.03
C GLY A 264 19.29 22.40 0.48
N ASP A 265 18.03 22.00 0.30
CA ASP A 265 17.63 20.68 -0.22
C ASP A 265 18.01 20.51 -1.71
N ARG A 266 18.33 21.62 -2.40
CA ARG A 266 18.52 21.70 -3.86
C ARG A 266 19.89 21.21 -4.33
N PHE A 267 20.84 20.97 -3.43
CA PHE A 267 22.21 20.57 -3.80
C PHE A 267 22.38 19.05 -4.01
N ILE A 268 21.46 18.23 -3.49
CA ILE A 268 21.54 16.75 -3.55
C ILE A 268 20.50 16.18 -4.53
N GLU A 269 19.35 16.83 -4.67
CA GLU A 269 18.19 16.39 -5.45
C GLU A 269 18.07 17.19 -6.76
N ALA A 270 17.42 16.60 -7.77
CA ALA A 270 17.09 17.29 -9.01
C ALA A 270 16.14 18.48 -8.76
N ARG A 271 16.14 19.45 -9.68
CA ARG A 271 15.26 20.62 -9.53
C ARG A 271 13.91 20.35 -10.20
N LEU A 272 12.84 20.39 -9.41
CA LEU A 272 11.47 20.43 -9.93
C LEU A 272 11.16 21.83 -10.47
N VAL A 273 10.90 21.94 -11.77
CA VAL A 273 10.61 23.21 -12.45
C VAL A 273 9.18 23.21 -13.00
N TYR A 274 8.41 24.22 -12.60
CA TYR A 274 7.11 24.49 -13.21
C TYR A 274 7.28 25.24 -14.54
N ARG A 275 6.77 24.66 -15.62
CA ARG A 275 6.92 25.17 -17.00
C ARG A 275 5.78 26.07 -17.47
N GLY A 276 4.85 26.44 -16.58
CA GLY A 276 3.70 27.28 -16.90
C GLY A 276 2.60 26.51 -17.62
N GLY A 277 1.45 26.35 -16.95
CA GLY A 277 0.28 25.65 -17.47
C GLY A 277 0.07 24.28 -16.81
N GLY A 278 -0.91 23.54 -17.32
CA GLY A 278 -1.30 22.23 -16.85
C GLY A 278 -2.45 21.67 -17.67
N THR A 279 -2.83 20.42 -17.44
CA THR A 279 -4.04 19.83 -18.01
C THR A 279 -4.77 19.00 -16.97
N GLU A 280 -6.06 18.72 -17.20
CA GLU A 280 -6.83 17.84 -16.31
C GLU A 280 -6.23 16.44 -16.18
N LEU A 281 -5.60 15.92 -17.24
CA LEU A 281 -4.98 14.60 -17.24
C LEU A 281 -3.57 14.60 -16.63
N TYR A 282 -2.72 15.60 -16.94
CA TYR A 282 -1.33 15.63 -16.47
C TYR A 282 -1.18 16.27 -15.08
N GLY A 283 -2.07 17.21 -14.73
CA GLY A 283 -1.87 18.15 -13.65
C GLY A 283 -0.96 19.31 -14.06
N PRO A 284 -0.26 19.97 -13.10
CA PRO A 284 0.67 21.05 -13.42
C PRO A 284 1.85 20.55 -14.28
N PHE A 285 2.32 21.38 -15.22
CA PHE A 285 3.47 21.04 -16.05
C PHE A 285 4.79 21.13 -15.27
N LEU A 286 5.10 20.04 -14.58
CA LEU A 286 6.33 19.86 -13.80
C LEU A 286 7.35 19.07 -14.63
N SER A 287 8.59 19.54 -14.66
CA SER A 287 9.73 18.83 -15.26
C SER A 287 10.89 18.76 -14.28
N LEU A 288 11.59 17.63 -14.26
CA LEU A 288 12.84 17.47 -13.53
C LEU A 288 13.99 18.04 -14.37
N GLU A 289 14.80 18.90 -13.77
CA GLU A 289 16.08 19.34 -14.32
C GLU A 289 17.20 18.72 -13.47
N ASP A 290 17.89 17.71 -14.04
CA ASP A 290 19.13 17.16 -13.48
C ASP A 290 20.30 18.08 -13.86
N GLU A 291 21.14 18.50 -12.91
CA GLU A 291 22.37 19.25 -13.24
C GLU A 291 23.40 18.34 -13.93
N GLU A 292 24.24 18.91 -14.81
CA GLU A 292 25.17 18.19 -15.70
C GLU A 292 26.29 17.43 -14.97
N SER A 293 26.41 17.57 -13.65
CA SER A 293 27.46 17.00 -12.83
C SER A 293 26.98 15.72 -12.13
N GLY A 294 27.00 14.57 -12.82
CA GLY A 294 26.73 13.25 -12.24
C GLY A 294 25.36 13.16 -11.56
N GLY A 295 24.34 12.72 -12.30
CA GLY A 295 22.93 12.80 -11.90
C GLY A 295 22.60 12.36 -10.45
N PRO A 296 21.44 12.75 -9.91
CA PRO A 296 21.09 12.67 -8.48
C PRO A 296 21.26 11.28 -7.86
N LEU A 297 21.12 10.22 -8.67
CA LEU A 297 21.34 8.82 -8.28
C LEU A 297 22.80 8.49 -7.93
N SER A 298 23.75 9.39 -8.18
CA SER A 298 25.18 9.18 -7.97
C SER A 298 25.80 10.08 -6.89
N HIS A 299 25.02 11.00 -6.30
CA HIS A 299 25.52 11.91 -5.28
C HIS A 299 25.94 11.14 -4.01
N ALA A 300 27.05 11.54 -3.38
CA ALA A 300 27.62 10.84 -2.22
C ALA A 300 26.76 10.99 -0.95
N GLU A 301 26.07 12.13 -0.81
CA GLU A 301 25.21 12.44 0.34
C GLU A 301 23.74 12.04 0.13
N ARG A 302 23.43 11.27 -0.92
CA ARG A 302 22.05 10.87 -1.24
C ARG A 302 21.35 9.99 -0.19
N TYR A 303 22.12 9.49 0.78
CA TYR A 303 21.60 8.69 1.89
C TYR A 303 21.57 9.48 3.21
N CYS A 304 21.98 10.74 3.21
CA CYS A 304 21.95 11.57 4.41
C CYS A 304 20.53 12.04 4.70
N VAL A 305 20.12 11.91 5.96
CA VAL A 305 18.89 12.48 6.50
C VAL A 305 18.92 14.00 6.38
N ASP A 306 17.76 14.59 6.10
CA ASP A 306 17.65 16.05 6.04
C ASP A 306 18.04 16.68 7.38
N ALA A 307 18.74 17.82 7.31
CA ALA A 307 19.03 18.59 8.50
C ALA A 307 17.72 19.11 9.14
N PRO A 308 17.60 19.08 10.48
CA PRO A 308 16.45 19.65 11.15
C PRO A 308 16.32 21.14 10.81
N ARG A 309 15.09 21.59 10.56
CA ARG A 309 14.81 23.00 10.28
C ARG A 309 14.91 23.82 11.57
N TYR A 310 15.91 24.71 11.64
CA TYR A 310 16.01 25.71 12.70
C TYR A 310 15.25 26.97 12.27
N VAL A 311 14.08 27.21 12.87
CA VAL A 311 13.30 28.44 12.65
C VAL A 311 13.68 29.47 13.72
N ALA A 312 14.09 30.66 13.29
CA ALA A 312 14.61 31.70 14.18
C ALA A 312 13.54 32.54 14.89
N GLU A 313 12.24 32.43 14.55
CA GLU A 313 11.19 33.32 15.06
C GLU A 313 9.93 32.60 15.58
N THR A 314 9.53 32.97 16.80
CA THR A 314 8.37 32.52 17.58
C THR A 314 7.05 33.20 17.16
N SER A 315 6.67 33.14 15.89
CA SER A 315 5.31 33.53 15.45
C SER A 315 4.41 32.30 15.34
N LEU A 316 3.93 31.83 16.50
CA LEU A 316 3.14 30.60 16.68
C LEU A 316 1.80 30.51 15.90
N ALA A 317 1.37 31.57 15.22
CA ALA A 317 0.04 31.65 14.61
C ALA A 317 -0.01 31.20 13.14
N ASP A 318 1.03 31.47 12.34
CA ASP A 318 1.06 31.09 10.91
C ASP A 318 1.82 29.77 10.64
N GLN A 319 2.54 29.25 11.65
CA GLN A 319 3.38 28.05 11.55
C GLN A 319 2.60 26.73 11.71
N CYS A 320 1.34 26.78 12.15
CA CYS A 320 0.55 25.59 12.53
C CYS A 320 -0.04 24.83 11.33
N HIS A 321 0.18 25.31 10.09
CA HIS A 321 -0.47 24.75 8.88
C HIS A 321 0.49 24.29 7.79
N ASP A 322 1.78 24.51 7.97
CA ASP A 322 2.82 24.14 7.02
C ASP A 322 3.58 22.93 7.56
N GLN A 323 3.35 21.75 6.96
CA GLN A 323 4.11 20.56 7.34
C GLN A 323 5.58 20.76 6.93
N SER A 324 6.48 20.53 7.88
CA SER A 324 7.89 20.35 7.56
C SER A 324 8.11 19.00 6.89
N ARG A 325 9.06 18.94 5.96
CA ARG A 325 9.55 17.71 5.32
C ARG A 325 9.99 16.74 6.41
N SER A 326 9.57 15.48 6.29
CA SER A 326 9.91 14.46 7.28
C SER A 326 11.40 14.09 7.17
N ASP A 327 12.09 13.95 8.29
CA ASP A 327 13.49 13.50 8.35
C ASP A 327 13.67 12.07 7.79
N GLY A 328 12.60 11.28 7.75
CA GLY A 328 12.65 9.92 7.20
C GLY A 328 13.12 8.87 8.22
N THR A 329 13.44 9.25 9.46
CA THR A 329 14.06 8.38 10.47
C THR A 329 13.04 7.74 11.41
N THR A 330 11.93 8.44 11.65
CA THR A 330 10.81 7.90 12.42
C THR A 330 10.14 6.74 11.68
N ILE A 331 9.47 5.82 12.38
CA ILE A 331 8.63 4.80 11.72
C ILE A 331 7.38 5.50 11.20
N SER A 332 6.94 5.19 9.96
CA SER A 332 5.69 5.74 9.42
C SER A 332 4.49 5.34 10.29
N ARG A 333 3.52 6.24 10.44
CA ARG A 333 2.35 6.04 11.30
C ARG A 333 1.54 4.86 10.79
N GLN A 334 1.42 3.81 11.58
CA GLN A 334 0.61 2.66 11.18
C GLN A 334 -0.88 2.97 11.31
N ASP A 335 -1.66 2.64 10.29
CA ASP A 335 -3.11 2.85 10.25
C ASP A 335 -3.91 1.55 10.34
N THR A 336 -3.27 0.49 10.87
CA THR A 336 -3.91 -0.80 11.18
C THR A 336 -4.75 -0.67 12.44
N VAL A 337 -5.74 -1.55 12.57
CA VAL A 337 -6.59 -1.56 13.77
C VAL A 337 -5.77 -1.91 15.01
N GLU A 338 -4.80 -2.83 14.91
CA GLU A 338 -3.92 -3.21 16.00
C GLU A 338 -3.06 -2.03 16.49
N ALA A 339 -2.52 -1.23 15.56
CA ALA A 339 -1.75 -0.04 15.92
C ALA A 339 -2.64 1.03 16.57
N ALA A 340 -3.85 1.24 16.05
CA ALA A 340 -4.82 2.17 16.63
C ALA A 340 -5.20 1.75 18.06
N VAL A 341 -5.48 0.46 18.27
CA VAL A 341 -5.82 -0.09 19.58
C VAL A 341 -4.64 0.05 20.55
N ALA A 342 -3.43 -0.32 20.15
CA ALA A 342 -2.24 -0.20 20.99
C ALA A 342 -1.99 1.25 21.45
N LEU A 343 -2.11 2.22 20.55
CA LEU A 343 -1.86 3.64 20.85
C LEU A 343 -2.98 4.31 21.67
N LEU A 344 -4.24 3.92 21.45
CA LEU A 344 -5.40 4.54 22.10
C LEU A 344 -5.76 3.88 23.44
N THR A 345 -5.27 2.65 23.68
CA THR A 345 -5.51 1.91 24.94
C THR A 345 -4.28 1.70 25.81
N GLY A 346 -3.05 1.93 25.31
CA GLY A 346 -1.81 1.78 26.07
C GLY A 346 -1.52 2.93 27.04
N ASP A 347 -0.60 2.70 27.99
CA ASP A 347 -0.20 3.65 29.03
C ASP A 347 0.63 4.85 28.48
N ASP A 348 1.26 4.67 27.31
CA ASP A 348 1.99 5.73 26.56
C ASP A 348 1.06 6.70 25.78
N ALA A 349 -0.25 6.65 26.01
CA ALA A 349 -1.27 7.39 25.27
C ALA A 349 -1.11 8.93 25.26
N HIS A 350 -0.22 9.50 26.07
CA HIS A 350 -0.14 10.95 26.26
C HIS A 350 0.76 11.67 25.26
N ALA A 351 1.89 11.09 24.83
CA ALA A 351 2.80 11.74 23.88
C ALA A 351 2.55 11.30 22.42
N ARG A 352 2.57 9.99 22.14
CA ARG A 352 2.33 9.44 20.80
C ARG A 352 0.85 9.43 20.40
N GLY A 353 -0.05 9.32 21.37
CA GLY A 353 -1.49 9.35 21.15
C GLY A 353 -2.01 10.71 20.66
N GLU A 354 -1.40 11.82 21.08
CA GLU A 354 -1.78 13.16 20.59
C GLU A 354 -1.34 13.37 19.14
N GLU A 355 -0.15 12.89 18.77
CA GLU A 355 0.30 12.91 17.38
C GLU A 355 -0.62 12.09 16.46
N TYR A 356 -1.11 10.94 16.96
CA TYR A 356 -2.05 10.07 16.23
C TYR A 356 -3.44 10.71 16.01
N LYS A 357 -3.86 11.58 16.93
CA LYS A 357 -5.11 12.36 16.86
C LYS A 357 -4.98 13.63 16.01
N GLN A 358 -3.77 14.07 15.71
CA GLN A 358 -3.53 15.22 14.84
C GLN A 358 -3.55 14.80 13.37
N SER A 359 -4.33 15.53 12.56
CA SER A 359 -4.32 15.39 11.10
C SER A 359 -4.04 16.74 10.46
N VAL A 360 -3.23 16.69 9.42
CA VAL A 360 -2.89 17.82 8.55
C VAL A 360 -3.32 17.57 7.11
N GLY A 361 -4.01 16.46 6.85
CA GLY A 361 -4.39 15.98 5.54
C GLY A 361 -3.93 14.54 5.30
N LEU A 362 -4.32 13.99 4.15
CA LEU A 362 -4.02 12.61 3.78
C LEU A 362 -2.51 12.41 3.59
N THR A 363 -1.96 11.47 4.35
CA THR A 363 -0.60 10.94 4.20
C THR A 363 -0.61 9.46 3.81
N HIS A 364 -1.68 8.72 4.16
CA HIS A 364 -1.86 7.31 3.84
C HIS A 364 -3.06 7.13 2.91
N LEU A 365 -2.84 6.53 1.75
CA LEU A 365 -3.87 6.40 0.72
C LEU A 365 -3.85 5.02 0.06
N ARG A 366 -4.98 4.31 0.19
CA ARG A 366 -5.19 2.99 -0.42
C ARG A 366 -6.30 3.06 -1.47
N LEU A 367 -5.91 2.81 -2.71
CA LEU A 367 -6.70 3.00 -3.93
C LEU A 367 -6.74 1.73 -4.80
N SER A 368 -6.32 0.61 -4.25
CA SER A 368 -6.21 -0.66 -4.98
C SER A 368 -7.57 -1.10 -5.52
N HIS A 369 -7.57 -1.86 -6.62
CA HIS A 369 -8.80 -2.36 -7.25
C HIS A 369 -9.90 -1.32 -7.59
N ASN A 370 -9.52 -0.08 -7.89
CA ASN A 370 -10.41 0.94 -8.47
C ASN A 370 -10.22 1.04 -9.99
N ALA A 371 -10.98 1.93 -10.64
CA ALA A 371 -10.88 2.22 -12.07
C ALA A 371 -9.87 3.35 -12.40
N LEU A 372 -8.91 3.58 -11.51
CA LEU A 372 -7.84 4.56 -11.69
C LEU A 372 -6.84 4.13 -12.78
N SER A 373 -6.29 5.11 -13.49
CA SER A 373 -5.28 4.88 -14.49
C SER A 373 -3.86 5.18 -13.99
N ALA A 374 -2.85 4.70 -14.71
CA ALA A 374 -1.45 5.04 -14.47
C ALA A 374 -1.20 6.55 -14.57
N VAL A 375 -1.89 7.20 -15.50
CA VAL A 375 -1.84 8.66 -15.67
C VAL A 375 -2.48 9.36 -14.48
N GLY A 376 -3.58 8.80 -13.96
CA GLY A 376 -4.20 9.26 -12.72
C GLY A 376 -3.22 9.20 -11.54
N ILE A 377 -2.57 8.06 -11.30
CA ILE A 377 -1.60 7.93 -10.20
C ILE A 377 -0.39 8.86 -10.38
N GLN A 378 0.11 9.05 -11.60
CA GLN A 378 1.16 10.06 -11.87
C GLN A 378 0.67 11.47 -11.53
N LYS A 379 -0.53 11.85 -11.99
CA LYS A 379 -1.15 13.14 -11.64
C LYS A 379 -1.29 13.28 -10.12
N LEU A 380 -1.75 12.26 -9.41
CA LEU A 380 -1.86 12.26 -7.96
C LEU A 380 -0.53 12.62 -7.31
N LEU A 381 0.57 11.98 -7.73
CA LEU A 381 1.91 12.30 -7.24
C LEU A 381 2.32 13.73 -7.57
N HIS A 382 2.04 14.22 -8.79
CA HIS A 382 2.31 15.60 -9.21
C HIS A 382 1.61 16.64 -8.33
N VAL A 383 0.36 16.36 -7.92
CA VAL A 383 -0.48 17.32 -7.20
C VAL A 383 -0.40 17.16 -5.67
N SER A 384 0.07 16.01 -5.18
CA SER A 384 0.21 15.72 -3.74
C SER A 384 1.28 16.56 -3.05
N ASN A 385 2.15 17.22 -3.82
CA ASN A 385 3.34 17.91 -3.33
C ASN A 385 4.22 17.02 -2.43
N GLY A 386 4.20 15.71 -2.64
CA GLY A 386 4.97 14.74 -1.85
C GLY A 386 4.54 14.61 -0.38
N GLY A 387 3.28 14.91 -0.07
CA GLY A 387 2.70 14.70 1.27
C GLY A 387 2.32 13.26 1.60
N ILE A 388 2.34 12.38 0.59
CA ILE A 388 1.99 10.97 0.75
C ILE A 388 3.20 10.23 1.35
N GLU A 389 2.95 9.50 2.43
CA GLU A 389 3.89 8.63 3.14
C GLU A 389 3.69 7.15 2.81
N ASP A 390 2.43 6.71 2.69
CA ASP A 390 2.02 5.35 2.31
C ASP A 390 1.05 5.42 1.14
N LEU A 391 1.41 4.78 0.02
CA LEU A 391 0.59 4.67 -1.17
C LEU A 391 0.38 3.20 -1.57
N ALA A 392 -0.87 2.78 -1.71
CA ALA A 392 -1.22 1.49 -2.27
C ALA A 392 -2.12 1.62 -3.50
N CYS A 393 -1.66 1.17 -4.67
CA CYS A 393 -2.47 1.03 -5.88
C CYS A 393 -1.91 -0.07 -6.79
N ASP A 394 -2.55 -1.23 -6.82
CA ASP A 394 -2.07 -2.44 -7.52
C ASP A 394 -2.66 -2.67 -8.92
N SER A 395 -3.86 -2.15 -9.18
CA SER A 395 -4.70 -2.57 -10.31
C SER A 395 -5.03 -1.44 -11.29
N MET A 396 -4.11 -0.50 -11.45
CA MET A 396 -4.31 0.66 -12.32
C MET A 396 -4.27 0.29 -13.81
N LEU A 397 -5.24 0.81 -14.58
CA LEU A 397 -5.26 0.70 -16.03
C LEU A 397 -4.10 1.50 -16.62
N PHE A 398 -3.38 0.96 -17.60
CA PHE A 398 -2.23 1.65 -18.16
C PHE A 398 -2.62 2.98 -18.83
N LEU A 399 -3.75 2.98 -19.55
CA LEU A 399 -4.34 4.19 -20.13
C LEU A 399 -5.65 4.54 -19.43
N PRO A 400 -5.97 5.83 -19.26
CA PRO A 400 -7.28 6.27 -18.79
C PRO A 400 -8.36 5.86 -19.79
N ARG A 401 -9.59 5.62 -19.33
CA ARG A 401 -10.73 5.31 -20.22
C ARG A 401 -11.18 6.55 -21.00
N VAL A 402 -10.41 6.93 -22.01
CA VAL A 402 -10.71 8.07 -22.90
C VAL A 402 -11.08 7.54 -24.29
N ALA A 403 -12.10 8.13 -24.90
CA ALA A 403 -12.73 7.61 -26.11
C ALA A 403 -11.83 7.60 -27.37
N GLN A 404 -10.75 8.38 -27.42
CA GLN A 404 -10.05 8.70 -28.68
C GLN A 404 -9.10 7.59 -29.18
N TYR A 405 -8.47 6.81 -28.29
CA TYR A 405 -7.51 5.77 -28.70
C TYR A 405 -8.16 4.41 -29.03
N GLY A 406 -9.46 4.24 -28.76
CA GLY A 406 -10.18 2.98 -28.96
C GLY A 406 -10.24 2.48 -30.41
N ARG A 407 -9.91 3.34 -31.39
CA ARG A 407 -9.80 2.96 -32.81
C ARG A 407 -8.52 2.20 -33.13
N PHE A 408 -7.45 2.43 -32.37
CA PHE A 408 -6.14 1.78 -32.55
C PHE A 408 -5.96 0.61 -31.57
N TRP A 409 -6.56 0.71 -30.39
CA TRP A 409 -6.43 -0.28 -29.34
C TRP A 409 -7.38 -1.47 -29.56
N PRO A 410 -6.91 -2.73 -29.42
CA PRO A 410 -7.79 -3.88 -29.62
C PRO A 410 -8.95 -3.88 -28.60
N PRO A 411 -10.22 -4.04 -29.03
CA PRO A 411 -11.41 -3.78 -28.20
C PRO A 411 -11.59 -4.74 -27.02
N ASN A 412 -10.99 -5.93 -27.09
CA ASN A 412 -11.09 -6.99 -26.07
C ASN A 412 -9.82 -7.16 -25.24
N VAL A 413 -8.94 -6.15 -25.27
CA VAL A 413 -7.64 -6.16 -24.61
C VAL A 413 -7.54 -5.00 -23.63
N SER A 414 -7.10 -5.28 -22.42
CA SER A 414 -6.75 -4.25 -21.44
C SER A 414 -5.36 -4.50 -20.89
N LEU A 415 -4.64 -3.41 -20.62
CA LEU A 415 -3.30 -3.44 -20.07
C LEU A 415 -3.33 -2.77 -18.71
N ARG A 416 -2.77 -3.43 -17.70
CA ARG A 416 -2.60 -2.90 -16.35
C ARG A 416 -1.13 -2.77 -16.01
N GLY A 417 -0.83 -1.77 -15.20
CA GLY A 417 0.51 -1.49 -14.73
C GLY A 417 0.92 -0.03 -14.91
N ILE A 418 2.00 0.34 -14.22
CA ILE A 418 2.63 1.65 -14.26
C ILE A 418 3.93 1.53 -15.04
N LEU A 419 4.09 2.29 -16.12
CA LEU A 419 5.27 2.28 -16.98
C LEU A 419 5.75 3.71 -17.16
N GLY A 420 7.07 3.92 -17.24
CA GLY A 420 7.67 5.25 -17.43
C GLY A 420 7.52 6.22 -16.24
N ALA A 421 6.92 5.80 -15.12
CA ALA A 421 6.63 6.65 -13.97
C ALA A 421 7.69 6.60 -12.86
N ALA A 422 8.84 5.95 -13.09
CA ALA A 422 9.91 5.85 -12.09
C ALA A 422 10.30 7.22 -11.51
N HIS A 423 10.33 8.24 -12.37
CA HIS A 423 10.62 9.62 -12.02
C HIS A 423 9.64 10.23 -10.99
N CYS A 424 8.36 9.80 -10.97
CA CYS A 424 7.36 10.31 -10.03
C CYS A 424 7.65 9.88 -8.58
N PHE A 425 8.41 8.80 -8.40
CA PHE A 425 8.77 8.28 -7.08
C PHE A 425 10.05 8.89 -6.54
N ARG A 426 10.79 9.69 -7.32
CA ARG A 426 11.99 10.34 -6.82
C ARG A 426 11.66 11.35 -5.70
N PRO A 427 12.59 11.63 -4.77
CA PRO A 427 12.33 12.49 -3.61
C PRO A 427 11.79 13.88 -3.95
N GLU A 428 12.09 14.43 -5.13
CA GLU A 428 11.62 15.75 -5.57
C GLU A 428 10.09 15.81 -5.71
N MET A 429 9.47 14.67 -6.03
CA MET A 429 8.03 14.55 -6.25
C MET A 429 7.36 13.79 -5.09
N SER A 430 8.06 12.80 -4.53
CA SER A 430 7.58 11.90 -3.48
C SER A 430 8.44 12.00 -2.21
N ARG A 431 8.64 13.23 -1.70
CA ARG A 431 9.57 13.52 -0.59
C ARG A 431 9.33 12.75 0.70
N ASN A 432 8.08 12.49 1.07
CA ASN A 432 7.74 11.81 2.32
C ASN A 432 7.42 10.32 2.11
N LEU A 433 7.48 9.80 0.88
CA LEU A 433 7.07 8.43 0.57
C LEU A 433 8.03 7.41 1.22
N ARG A 434 7.47 6.51 2.03
CA ARG A 434 8.21 5.51 2.81
C ARG A 434 7.72 4.09 2.55
N THR A 435 6.43 3.93 2.28
CA THR A 435 5.80 2.65 1.96
C THR A 435 5.10 2.76 0.61
N LEU A 436 5.39 1.82 -0.29
CA LEU A 436 4.79 1.78 -1.62
C LEU A 436 4.32 0.37 -1.94
N ARG A 437 3.02 0.21 -2.18
CA ARG A 437 2.44 -1.01 -2.77
C ARG A 437 1.94 -0.70 -4.17
N ILE A 438 2.59 -1.28 -5.18
CA ILE A 438 2.36 -0.93 -6.57
C ILE A 438 2.58 -2.12 -7.51
N HIS A 439 1.99 -2.04 -8.70
CA HIS A 439 2.15 -3.03 -9.75
C HIS A 439 3.63 -3.28 -10.12
N HIS A 440 4.03 -4.55 -10.28
CA HIS A 440 5.41 -4.97 -10.52
C HIS A 440 6.06 -4.37 -11.78
N SER A 441 5.26 -3.90 -12.72
CA SER A 441 5.72 -3.27 -13.97
C SER A 441 6.62 -2.06 -13.75
N VAL A 442 6.53 -1.39 -12.59
CA VAL A 442 7.39 -0.23 -12.26
C VAL A 442 8.87 -0.61 -12.23
N VAL A 443 9.18 -1.83 -11.79
CA VAL A 443 10.54 -2.38 -11.70
C VAL A 443 10.89 -3.20 -12.94
N THR A 444 9.91 -3.91 -13.48
CA THR A 444 10.16 -4.98 -14.47
C THR A 444 9.93 -4.54 -15.91
N ASN A 445 9.27 -3.40 -16.14
CA ASN A 445 8.75 -2.96 -17.45
C ASN A 445 7.85 -4.00 -18.14
N ILE A 446 7.33 -4.98 -17.39
CA ILE A 446 6.41 -5.99 -17.87
C ILE A 446 5.03 -5.67 -17.29
N PRO A 447 4.02 -5.35 -18.12
CA PRO A 447 2.67 -5.07 -17.66
C PRO A 447 1.86 -6.36 -17.51
N THR A 448 0.69 -6.26 -16.88
CA THR A 448 -0.30 -7.34 -16.88
C THR A 448 -1.27 -7.15 -18.04
N LEU A 449 -1.26 -8.10 -18.98
CA LEU A 449 -2.17 -8.15 -20.13
C LEU A 449 -3.43 -8.94 -19.78
N PHE A 450 -4.60 -8.39 -20.08
CA PHE A 450 -5.87 -9.11 -20.04
C PHE A 450 -6.47 -9.13 -21.43
N MET A 451 -6.82 -10.31 -21.91
CA MET A 451 -7.42 -10.52 -23.23
C MET A 451 -8.55 -11.53 -23.11
N HIS A 452 -9.73 -11.17 -23.61
CA HIS A 452 -10.90 -12.04 -23.55
C HIS A 452 -10.64 -13.35 -24.33
N GLY A 453 -10.90 -14.49 -23.70
CA GLY A 453 -10.70 -15.82 -24.29
C GLY A 453 -9.26 -16.35 -24.28
N ALA A 454 -8.29 -15.60 -23.75
CA ALA A 454 -6.91 -16.06 -23.62
C ALA A 454 -6.59 -16.54 -22.20
N SER A 455 -5.74 -17.57 -22.09
CA SER A 455 -5.26 -18.03 -20.78
C SER A 455 -4.33 -16.98 -20.14
N ARG A 456 -4.29 -16.89 -18.80
CA ARG A 456 -3.36 -15.99 -18.10
C ARG A 456 -1.91 -16.25 -18.50
N LYS A 457 -1.53 -17.52 -18.65
CA LYS A 457 -0.19 -17.93 -19.10
C LYS A 457 0.14 -17.41 -20.50
N SER A 458 -0.84 -17.44 -21.42
CA SER A 458 -0.70 -16.84 -22.76
C SER A 458 -0.52 -15.32 -22.70
N CYS A 459 -1.29 -14.66 -21.85
CA CYS A 459 -1.17 -13.22 -21.65
C CYS A 459 0.21 -12.83 -21.07
N SER A 460 0.71 -13.56 -20.07
CA SER A 460 2.04 -13.34 -19.49
C SER A 460 3.15 -13.52 -20.53
N LEU A 461 3.07 -14.56 -21.35
CA LEU A 461 4.04 -14.77 -22.43
C LEU A 461 4.05 -13.61 -23.42
N LEU A 462 2.88 -13.15 -23.87
CA LEU A 462 2.77 -12.01 -24.79
C LEU A 462 3.26 -10.70 -24.18
N ALA A 463 2.98 -10.48 -22.89
CA ALA A 463 3.49 -9.33 -22.16
C ALA A 463 5.03 -9.32 -22.14
N GLU A 464 5.66 -10.48 -21.89
CA GLU A 464 7.12 -10.60 -21.82
C GLU A 464 7.84 -10.62 -23.17
N THR A 465 7.22 -11.14 -24.24
CA THR A 465 7.90 -11.30 -25.54
C THR A 465 7.56 -10.21 -26.55
N VAL A 466 6.33 -9.69 -26.55
CA VAL A 466 5.88 -8.71 -27.57
C VAL A 466 5.77 -7.31 -26.98
N ILE A 467 5.06 -7.17 -25.86
CA ILE A 467 4.76 -5.84 -25.31
C ILE A 467 6.00 -5.24 -24.63
N ARG A 468 6.76 -6.04 -23.86
CA ARG A 468 7.98 -5.60 -23.17
C ARG A 468 9.00 -4.96 -24.12
N GLU A 469 9.25 -5.54 -25.30
CA GLU A 469 10.23 -4.98 -26.25
C GLU A 469 9.85 -3.57 -26.70
N ARG A 470 8.56 -3.35 -26.95
CA ARG A 470 8.03 -2.01 -27.26
C ARG A 470 8.15 -1.08 -26.06
N ILE A 471 7.83 -1.55 -24.86
CA ILE A 471 7.98 -0.77 -23.63
C ILE A 471 9.43 -0.36 -23.41
N GLU A 472 10.40 -1.26 -23.55
CA GLU A 472 11.81 -0.94 -23.38
C GLU A 472 12.30 0.10 -24.40
N SER A 473 11.67 0.17 -25.59
CA SER A 473 11.96 1.20 -26.59
C SER A 473 11.32 2.56 -26.29
N VAL A 474 10.22 2.59 -25.53
CA VAL A 474 9.38 3.78 -25.26
C VAL A 474 9.63 4.36 -23.85
N PHE A 475 9.93 3.48 -22.89
CA PHE A 475 10.13 3.71 -21.47
C PHE A 475 11.33 2.87 -20.95
N PRO A 476 12.56 3.18 -21.38
CA PRO A 476 13.75 2.40 -21.00
C PRO A 476 14.10 2.47 -19.50
N GLU A 477 13.71 3.55 -18.81
CA GLU A 477 13.97 3.73 -17.37
C GLU A 477 13.00 2.92 -16.50
N THR A 478 13.53 2.15 -15.55
CA THR A 478 12.78 1.42 -14.52
C THR A 478 13.03 2.02 -13.14
N PHE A 479 12.15 1.74 -12.18
CA PHE A 479 12.41 2.05 -10.79
C PHE A 479 13.55 1.19 -10.23
N LEU A 480 14.52 1.84 -9.59
CA LEU A 480 15.64 1.23 -8.91
C LEU A 480 15.54 1.52 -7.41
N PRO A 481 16.20 0.75 -6.53
CA PRO A 481 16.20 1.05 -5.09
C PRO A 481 16.68 2.47 -4.77
N ASP A 482 17.67 2.96 -5.53
CA ASP A 482 18.22 4.31 -5.37
C ASP A 482 17.37 5.41 -6.03
N THR A 483 16.30 5.07 -6.77
CA THR A 483 15.35 6.07 -7.29
C THR A 483 14.72 6.88 -6.14
N ASN A 484 14.50 6.25 -4.98
CA ASN A 484 14.12 6.93 -3.76
C ASN A 484 14.77 6.25 -2.54
N PRO A 485 15.92 6.76 -2.06
CA PRO A 485 16.63 6.20 -0.91
C PRO A 485 15.86 6.26 0.43
N ARG A 486 14.72 6.94 0.47
CA ARG A 486 13.86 7.06 1.66
C ARG A 486 12.82 5.96 1.74
N LEU A 487 12.56 5.28 0.62
CA LEU A 487 11.59 4.21 0.56
C LEU A 487 12.11 3.05 1.41
N TYR A 488 11.35 2.69 2.44
CA TYR A 488 11.69 1.64 3.38
C TYR A 488 11.06 0.30 3.00
N SER A 489 9.80 0.32 2.54
CA SER A 489 9.01 -0.85 2.18
C SER A 489 8.43 -0.73 0.77
N LEU A 490 8.61 -1.78 -0.04
CA LEU A 490 8.08 -1.90 -1.39
C LEU A 490 7.33 -3.22 -1.52
N THR A 491 6.08 -3.16 -1.92
CA THR A 491 5.28 -4.34 -2.29
C THR A 491 5.03 -4.32 -3.79
N LEU A 492 5.54 -5.33 -4.50
CA LEU A 492 5.32 -5.52 -5.93
C LEU A 492 4.14 -6.48 -6.14
N THR A 493 3.08 -5.98 -6.76
CA THR A 493 1.82 -6.73 -6.93
C THR A 493 1.63 -7.25 -8.35
N CYS A 494 0.67 -8.15 -8.50
CA CYS A 494 0.26 -8.76 -9.78
C CYS A 494 1.38 -9.52 -10.50
N LEU A 495 2.31 -10.13 -9.76
CA LEU A 495 3.40 -10.89 -10.36
C LEU A 495 2.87 -12.19 -10.98
N PRO A 496 3.09 -12.45 -12.27
CA PRO A 496 2.67 -13.73 -12.85
C PRO A 496 3.53 -14.86 -12.29
N ARG A 497 2.90 -16.02 -12.04
CA ARG A 497 3.58 -17.20 -11.51
C ARG A 497 4.58 -17.83 -12.47
N PHE A 498 4.30 -17.72 -13.76
CA PHE A 498 5.11 -18.30 -14.83
C PHE A 498 5.72 -17.22 -15.71
N SER A 499 6.96 -17.43 -16.13
CA SER A 499 7.71 -16.50 -16.97
C SER A 499 8.48 -17.20 -18.09
N SER A 500 8.68 -16.51 -19.20
CA SER A 500 9.60 -16.95 -20.27
C SER A 500 11.07 -16.60 -20.00
N GLY A 501 11.37 -15.94 -18.87
CA GLY A 501 12.72 -15.57 -18.45
C GLY A 501 12.87 -14.09 -18.06
N PRO A 502 12.45 -13.12 -18.90
CA PRO A 502 12.66 -11.70 -18.65
C PRO A 502 12.20 -11.21 -17.28
N LEU A 503 11.02 -11.64 -16.83
CA LEU A 503 10.52 -11.25 -15.50
C LEU A 503 11.46 -11.72 -14.38
N ILE A 504 11.88 -12.99 -14.44
CA ILE A 504 12.81 -13.58 -13.46
C ILE A 504 14.12 -12.80 -13.45
N THR A 505 14.67 -12.49 -14.64
CA THR A 505 15.90 -11.72 -14.77
C THR A 505 15.78 -10.34 -14.12
N LYS A 506 14.70 -9.61 -14.38
CA LYS A 506 14.47 -8.27 -13.83
C LYS A 506 14.30 -8.29 -12.30
N LEU A 507 13.58 -9.27 -11.76
CA LEU A 507 13.41 -9.41 -10.30
C LEU A 507 14.74 -9.76 -9.61
N ILE A 508 15.53 -10.67 -10.18
CA ILE A 508 16.86 -11.02 -9.65
C ILE A 508 17.80 -9.81 -9.74
N GLU A 509 17.78 -9.07 -10.84
CA GLU A 509 18.56 -7.84 -11.01
C GLU A 509 18.18 -6.80 -9.93
N PHE A 510 16.90 -6.62 -9.66
CA PHE A 510 16.43 -5.74 -8.59
C PHE A 510 16.93 -6.19 -7.21
N LEU A 511 16.89 -7.50 -6.90
CA LEU A 511 17.45 -8.04 -5.64
C LEU A 511 18.96 -7.80 -5.51
N LYS A 512 19.71 -7.86 -6.62
CA LYS A 512 21.13 -7.51 -6.63
C LYS A 512 21.32 -6.03 -6.32
N LEU A 513 20.56 -5.15 -6.95
CA LEU A 513 20.61 -3.71 -6.69
C LEU A 513 20.28 -3.37 -5.23
N LEU A 514 19.37 -4.11 -4.59
CA LEU A 514 19.09 -3.96 -3.17
C LEU A 514 20.29 -4.30 -2.29
N SER A 515 21.00 -5.39 -2.62
CA SER A 515 22.24 -5.75 -1.90
C SER A 515 23.34 -4.69 -2.09
N VAL A 516 23.42 -4.06 -3.27
CA VAL A 516 24.39 -2.99 -3.57
C VAL A 516 24.06 -1.71 -2.81
N GLN A 517 22.78 -1.31 -2.77
CA GLN A 517 22.33 -0.16 -1.97
C GLN A 517 22.67 -0.36 -0.49
N GLU A 518 22.36 -1.54 0.05
CA GLU A 518 22.65 -1.90 1.44
C GLU A 518 24.15 -1.84 1.75
N GLY A 519 25.00 -2.40 0.89
CA GLY A 519 26.46 -2.31 1.01
C GLY A 519 26.97 -0.87 0.98
N THR A 520 26.46 -0.06 0.04
CA THR A 520 26.85 1.34 -0.11
C THR A 520 26.54 2.16 1.14
N ILE A 521 25.33 2.01 1.70
CA ILE A 521 24.92 2.69 2.95
C ILE A 521 25.80 2.24 4.12
N GLN A 522 26.13 0.95 4.21
CA GLN A 522 27.00 0.42 5.26
C GLN A 522 28.42 0.99 5.17
N ASP A 523 28.98 1.11 3.97
CA ASP A 523 30.32 1.66 3.76
C ASP A 523 30.39 3.16 4.05
N ILE A 524 29.35 3.93 3.71
CA ILE A 524 29.23 5.34 4.09
C ILE A 524 29.16 5.46 5.63
N SER A 525 28.36 4.62 6.28
CA SER A 525 28.27 4.60 7.75
C SER A 525 29.61 4.33 8.44
N ARG A 526 30.44 3.44 7.87
CA ARG A 526 31.78 3.11 8.41
C ARG A 526 32.82 4.20 8.18
N THR A 527 32.69 4.98 7.11
CA THR A 527 33.68 6.01 6.75
C THR A 527 33.43 7.35 7.44
N MET A 528 32.22 7.57 7.96
CA MET A 528 31.82 8.81 8.62
C MET A 528 32.27 8.88 10.10
N PRO A 529 32.77 10.02 10.59
CA PRO A 529 33.17 10.19 11.99
C PRO A 529 31.95 10.21 12.94
N THR A 530 31.93 9.28 13.89
CA THR A 530 30.77 8.88 14.72
C THR A 530 30.15 9.96 15.61
N ARG A 531 30.83 11.08 15.89
CA ARG A 531 30.36 12.05 16.89
C ARG A 531 29.53 13.21 16.32
N ARG A 532 29.56 13.43 15.00
CA ARG A 532 28.88 14.56 14.32
C ARG A 532 28.38 14.24 12.90
N SER A 533 28.41 12.99 12.47
CA SER A 533 27.90 12.61 11.15
C SER A 533 26.39 12.74 11.08
N PRO A 534 25.82 13.16 9.93
CA PRO A 534 24.38 13.12 9.72
C PRO A 534 23.88 11.67 9.86
N GLU A 535 22.66 11.51 10.35
CA GLU A 535 22.00 10.21 10.32
C GLU A 535 21.80 9.77 8.87
N LEU A 536 21.85 8.46 8.61
CA LEU A 536 21.68 7.91 7.27
C LEU A 536 20.32 7.23 7.16
N TRP A 537 19.65 7.42 6.02
CA TRP A 537 18.49 6.62 5.68
C TRP A 537 18.89 5.15 5.54
N ARG A 538 17.97 4.29 5.94
CA ARG A 538 18.16 2.85 5.82
C ARG A 538 18.04 2.40 4.37
N GLY A 539 17.35 3.12 3.48
CA GLY A 539 17.01 2.58 2.15
C GLY A 539 15.98 1.45 2.25
N LEU A 540 15.81 0.71 1.16
CA LEU A 540 14.79 -0.34 1.11
C LEU A 540 15.22 -1.54 1.96
N ARG A 541 14.38 -1.90 2.94
CA ARG A 541 14.62 -2.99 3.90
C ARG A 541 13.51 -4.02 3.94
N HIS A 542 12.37 -3.72 3.33
CA HIS A 542 11.26 -4.64 3.19
C HIS A 542 10.81 -4.71 1.72
N LEU A 543 10.81 -5.92 1.16
CA LEU A 543 10.33 -6.21 -0.19
C LEU A 543 9.32 -7.34 -0.09
N ARG A 544 8.08 -7.06 -0.49
CA ARG A 544 7.02 -8.08 -0.59
C ARG A 544 6.69 -8.33 -2.05
N LEU A 545 6.63 -9.60 -2.44
CA LEU A 545 6.27 -10.05 -3.78
C LEU A 545 4.91 -10.74 -3.73
N GLU A 546 3.91 -10.18 -4.41
CA GLU A 546 2.55 -10.73 -4.46
C GLU A 546 2.26 -11.32 -5.84
N PHE A 547 2.13 -12.64 -5.86
CA PHE A 547 1.86 -13.41 -7.07
C PHE A 547 0.37 -13.49 -7.37
N ASP A 548 0.04 -13.46 -8.65
CA ASP A 548 -1.31 -13.68 -9.14
C ASP A 548 -1.63 -15.18 -9.14
N ASN A 549 -2.78 -15.56 -8.55
CA ASN A 549 -3.20 -16.95 -8.44
C ASN A 549 -3.63 -17.50 -9.81
N SER A 550 -2.80 -18.32 -10.44
CA SER A 550 -3.21 -19.09 -11.62
C SER A 550 -3.64 -20.51 -11.22
N GLU A 551 -4.81 -20.92 -11.72
CA GLU A 551 -5.42 -22.25 -11.67
C GLU A 551 -4.43 -23.43 -11.70
N THR A 552 -3.90 -23.81 -10.54
CA THR A 552 -3.38 -25.15 -10.23
C THR A 552 -3.41 -25.34 -8.72
N MET A 553 -3.93 -26.49 -8.29
CA MET A 553 -4.31 -26.85 -6.91
C MET A 553 -3.31 -26.50 -5.80
N ASP A 554 -3.89 -26.12 -4.66
CA ASP A 554 -3.47 -26.32 -3.27
C ASP A 554 -1.98 -26.23 -2.95
N VAL A 555 -1.56 -25.08 -2.40
CA VAL A 555 -1.00 -24.91 -1.04
C VAL A 555 -0.91 -23.39 -0.80
N SER A 556 -1.83 -22.82 -0.03
CA SER A 556 -1.67 -21.50 0.57
C SER A 556 -0.48 -21.56 1.53
N THR A 557 0.61 -20.88 1.21
CA THR A 557 1.77 -20.82 2.10
C THR A 557 2.33 -19.41 2.15
N ASN A 558 2.02 -18.71 3.25
CA ASN A 558 2.71 -17.49 3.64
C ASN A 558 4.07 -17.88 4.24
N PHE A 559 5.16 -17.41 3.64
CA PHE A 559 6.51 -17.60 4.16
C PHE A 559 7.16 -16.24 4.42
N SER A 560 7.45 -15.93 5.68
CA SER A 560 8.42 -14.89 6.06
C SER A 560 9.82 -15.50 6.00
N PHE A 561 10.77 -14.77 5.42
CA PHE A 561 12.19 -15.10 5.52
C PHE A 561 12.83 -14.07 6.44
N ASP A 562 12.88 -14.39 7.73
CA ASP A 562 13.25 -13.43 8.77
C ASP A 562 14.65 -12.81 8.58
N ALA A 563 14.73 -11.53 8.96
CA ALA A 563 15.95 -10.75 9.12
C ALA A 563 16.58 -11.07 10.49
N GLU A 564 17.91 -11.16 10.55
CA GLU A 564 18.66 -11.46 11.77
C GLU A 564 18.33 -10.43 12.88
N HIS A 565 17.57 -10.86 13.89
CA HIS A 565 17.75 -10.43 15.27
C HIS A 565 18.39 -11.60 16.00
N SER A 566 19.62 -11.39 16.45
CA SER A 566 20.38 -12.35 17.23
C SER A 566 19.75 -12.51 18.60
N GLU A 567 19.06 -13.63 18.85
CA GLU A 567 19.08 -14.38 20.12
C GLU A 567 18.91 -15.87 19.78
N ASP A 568 19.67 -16.70 20.48
CA ASP A 568 20.00 -18.10 20.19
C ASP A 568 18.85 -19.12 20.37
N GLU A 569 18.94 -20.24 19.62
CA GLU A 569 18.31 -21.58 19.77
C GLU A 569 16.76 -21.66 19.66
N GLU A 570 16.12 -22.47 18.81
CA GLU A 570 16.30 -23.91 18.60
C GLU A 570 16.02 -24.38 17.15
N VAL A 571 16.66 -25.50 16.82
CA VAL A 571 16.61 -26.26 15.57
C VAL A 571 15.25 -26.94 15.37
N PHE A 572 14.54 -26.68 14.27
CA PHE A 572 13.55 -27.63 13.74
C PHE A 572 13.68 -27.84 12.23
N SER A 573 14.12 -29.04 11.90
CA SER A 573 14.22 -29.63 10.56
C SER A 573 13.03 -30.55 10.38
N PHE A 574 12.18 -30.35 9.38
CA PHE A 574 11.13 -31.32 9.04
C PHE A 574 11.00 -31.50 7.53
N PHE A 575 11.92 -32.27 6.94
CA PHE A 575 11.68 -32.92 5.65
C PHE A 575 12.24 -34.35 5.71
N GLN A 576 11.41 -35.30 6.14
CA GLN A 576 11.58 -36.70 5.77
C GLN A 576 10.23 -37.34 5.44
N ASN A 577 10.18 -37.81 4.19
CA ASN A 577 9.31 -38.84 3.62
C ASN A 577 7.79 -38.61 3.55
N GLU A 578 7.27 -38.51 2.33
CA GLU A 578 6.17 -39.36 1.81
C GLU A 578 6.14 -39.22 0.27
N GLN A 579 6.80 -40.12 -0.45
CA GLN A 579 6.24 -41.28 -1.17
C GLN A 579 5.11 -41.00 -2.19
N ARG A 580 5.52 -41.15 -3.45
CA ARG A 580 4.76 -41.52 -4.67
C ARG A 580 3.31 -41.95 -4.44
N GLY A 581 2.39 -41.08 -4.84
CA GLY A 581 0.99 -41.40 -5.15
C GLY A 581 0.78 -41.56 -6.66
N THR A 582 0.08 -42.63 -7.02
CA THR A 582 -0.09 -43.23 -8.35
C THR A 582 -0.96 -42.39 -9.29
N GLN A 583 -0.61 -42.36 -10.58
CA GLN A 583 -1.37 -41.74 -11.66
C GLN A 583 -2.77 -42.35 -11.79
N GLY A 584 -3.81 -41.52 -11.62
CA GLY A 584 -5.19 -41.79 -12.04
C GLY A 584 -5.47 -41.13 -13.39
N SER A 585 -5.67 -41.96 -14.41
CA SER A 585 -6.10 -41.56 -15.76
C SER A 585 -7.60 -41.27 -15.78
N LEU A 586 -8.01 -40.04 -16.12
CA LEU A 586 -9.38 -39.73 -16.53
C LEU A 586 -9.41 -38.70 -17.68
N GLY A 587 -9.92 -39.14 -18.82
CA GLY A 587 -10.86 -38.37 -19.66
C GLY A 587 -10.34 -37.14 -20.41
N ARG A 588 -9.56 -37.35 -21.47
CA ARG A 588 -9.18 -36.31 -22.44
C ARG A 588 -10.38 -35.98 -23.35
N GLN A 589 -11.09 -34.87 -23.12
CA GLN A 589 -11.99 -34.29 -24.13
C GLN A 589 -11.23 -33.26 -24.96
N SER A 590 -11.08 -33.58 -26.24
CA SER A 590 -10.44 -32.77 -27.26
C SER A 590 -11.38 -31.65 -27.71
N LEU A 591 -11.07 -30.40 -27.36
CA LEU A 591 -11.63 -29.22 -28.01
C LEU A 591 -10.61 -28.66 -29.00
N SER A 592 -11.02 -28.60 -30.25
CA SER A 592 -10.27 -28.13 -31.41
C SER A 592 -9.86 -26.67 -31.25
N SER A 593 -8.57 -26.41 -31.50
CA SER A 593 -7.97 -25.09 -31.57
C SER A 593 -8.56 -24.34 -32.78
N ALA A 594 -9.46 -23.40 -32.54
CA ALA A 594 -9.81 -22.37 -33.51
C ALA A 594 -8.88 -21.19 -33.28
N ASP A 595 -8.07 -20.85 -34.28
CA ASP A 595 -7.25 -19.64 -34.29
C ASP A 595 -8.16 -18.42 -34.21
N VAL A 596 -8.25 -17.79 -33.04
CA VAL A 596 -8.87 -16.47 -32.91
C VAL A 596 -7.81 -15.44 -33.27
N VAL A 597 -7.73 -15.11 -34.56
CA VAL A 597 -7.06 -13.91 -35.00
C VAL A 597 -7.96 -12.75 -34.60
N LEU A 598 -7.59 -11.99 -33.57
CA LEU A 598 -8.19 -10.68 -33.30
C LEU A 598 -7.67 -9.72 -34.37
N THR A 599 -8.19 -9.85 -35.59
CA THR A 599 -8.08 -8.80 -36.59
C THR A 599 -8.93 -7.62 -36.10
N SER A 600 -8.38 -6.41 -36.14
CA SER A 600 -9.21 -5.26 -36.46
C SER A 600 -9.78 -5.55 -37.87
N GLU A 601 -10.95 -6.19 -37.95
CA GLU A 601 -11.58 -6.49 -39.22
C GLU A 601 -11.67 -5.21 -40.06
N GLY A 602 -11.13 -5.32 -41.28
CA GLY A 602 -11.07 -4.32 -42.34
C GLY A 602 -11.79 -3.00 -42.10
N LEU A 603 -11.14 -2.05 -41.42
CA LEU A 603 -11.45 -0.64 -41.62
C LEU A 603 -10.77 -0.20 -42.92
N ASN A 604 -11.56 -0.17 -43.99
CA ASN A 604 -11.29 0.70 -45.14
C ASN A 604 -11.08 2.13 -44.61
N LEU A 605 -9.82 2.49 -44.38
CA LEU A 605 -9.38 3.84 -44.03
C LEU A 605 -9.38 4.73 -45.27
N GLY A 606 -10.56 4.90 -45.88
CA GLY A 606 -10.86 5.89 -46.92
C GLY A 606 -11.40 7.20 -46.35
N GLY A 607 -11.28 7.42 -45.05
CA GLY A 607 -11.66 8.67 -44.39
C GLY A 607 -10.43 9.53 -44.15
N THR A 608 -9.96 10.25 -45.17
CA THR A 608 -9.04 11.38 -44.98
C THR A 608 -9.66 12.32 -43.95
N CYS A 609 -9.12 12.36 -42.74
CA CYS A 609 -9.47 13.39 -41.78
C CYS A 609 -8.85 14.70 -42.29
N TRP A 610 -9.69 15.66 -42.66
CA TRP A 610 -9.28 16.97 -43.16
C TRP A 610 -8.59 17.77 -42.05
N TRP A 611 -7.29 17.56 -41.87
CA TRP A 611 -6.43 18.46 -41.11
C TRP A 611 -5.28 18.93 -42.01
N ASP A 612 -4.85 20.18 -41.78
CA ASP A 612 -3.96 20.96 -42.64
C ASP A 612 -2.76 20.16 -43.17
N GLN A 613 -2.53 20.22 -44.49
CA GLN A 613 -1.36 19.61 -45.15
C GLN A 613 -0.03 20.10 -44.55
N ASP A 614 -0.02 21.29 -43.93
CA ASP A 614 1.14 21.85 -43.22
C ASP A 614 1.54 21.05 -41.96
N THR A 615 0.59 20.39 -41.30
CA THR A 615 0.87 19.55 -40.12
C THR A 615 1.69 18.30 -40.47
N SER A 616 1.60 17.83 -41.71
CA SER A 616 2.31 16.63 -42.18
C SER A 616 3.83 16.84 -42.33
N ARG A 617 4.29 18.10 -42.42
CA ARG A 617 5.70 18.48 -42.59
C ARG A 617 6.35 19.05 -41.34
N SER A 618 5.56 19.45 -40.34
CA SER A 618 6.10 19.95 -39.07
C SER A 618 6.40 18.83 -38.07
N SER A 619 7.47 19.00 -37.30
CA SER A 619 7.79 18.19 -36.12
C SER A 619 7.13 18.70 -34.83
N TYR A 620 6.52 19.90 -34.88
CA TYR A 620 5.81 20.51 -33.75
C TYR A 620 4.42 21.04 -34.15
N VAL A 621 3.47 20.96 -33.23
CA VAL A 621 2.12 21.51 -33.36
C VAL A 621 1.81 22.37 -32.16
N THR A 622 1.27 23.57 -32.39
CA THR A 622 0.82 24.44 -31.31
C THR A 622 -0.43 23.88 -30.66
N HIS A 623 -0.38 23.59 -29.36
CA HIS A 623 -1.53 23.20 -28.58
C HIS A 623 -2.02 24.37 -27.73
N HIS A 624 -3.32 24.63 -27.82
CA HIS A 624 -4.01 25.62 -26.99
C HIS A 624 -4.82 24.90 -25.92
N GLY A 625 -4.64 25.33 -24.67
CA GLY A 625 -5.30 24.71 -23.53
C GLY A 625 -5.75 25.73 -22.50
N HIS A 626 -6.46 25.25 -21.48
CA HIS A 626 -6.91 26.03 -20.36
C HIS A 626 -6.61 25.29 -19.04
N TRP A 627 -6.10 26.01 -18.06
CA TRP A 627 -5.73 25.46 -16.75
C TRP A 627 -5.91 26.52 -15.66
N ASN A 628 -6.64 26.18 -14.59
CA ASN A 628 -6.90 27.08 -13.45
C ASN A 628 -7.38 28.49 -13.87
N GLY A 629 -8.32 28.59 -14.81
CA GLY A 629 -8.84 29.88 -15.27
C GLY A 629 -7.95 30.62 -16.27
N LYS A 630 -6.78 30.06 -16.64
CA LYS A 630 -5.81 30.69 -17.55
C LYS A 630 -5.65 29.90 -18.84
N THR A 631 -5.70 30.59 -19.97
CA THR A 631 -5.34 30.01 -21.26
C THR A 631 -3.83 29.95 -21.41
N PHE A 632 -3.35 28.93 -22.12
CA PHE A 632 -1.94 28.79 -22.48
C PHE A 632 -1.80 28.24 -23.88
N SER A 633 -0.63 28.45 -24.48
CA SER A 633 -0.24 27.92 -25.78
C SER A 633 1.17 27.37 -25.69
N VAL A 634 1.36 26.11 -26.06
CA VAL A 634 2.67 25.45 -26.01
C VAL A 634 2.96 24.69 -27.31
N PRO A 635 4.21 24.70 -27.79
CA PRO A 635 4.62 23.84 -28.90
C PRO A 635 4.76 22.40 -28.41
N VAL A 636 4.03 21.48 -29.04
CA VAL A 636 4.04 20.04 -28.72
C VAL A 636 4.76 19.30 -29.83
N TRP A 637 5.76 18.50 -29.49
CA TRP A 637 6.48 17.66 -30.44
C TRP A 637 5.62 16.46 -30.84
N VAL A 638 5.50 16.23 -32.15
CA VAL A 638 4.61 15.22 -32.75
C VAL A 638 5.37 14.08 -33.44
N GLY A 639 6.65 13.89 -33.11
CA GLY A 639 7.51 12.87 -33.70
C GLY A 639 8.39 13.39 -34.83
N SER A 640 9.50 12.69 -35.10
CA SER A 640 10.40 13.02 -36.21
C SER A 640 9.70 12.80 -37.56
N VAL A 641 10.01 13.68 -38.52
CA VAL A 641 9.54 13.58 -39.92
C VAL A 641 10.40 12.60 -40.72
N ASP A 642 11.56 12.21 -40.18
CA ASP A 642 12.51 11.34 -40.87
C ASP A 642 12.01 9.88 -40.89
N ASP A 643 12.01 9.27 -42.08
CA ASP A 643 11.62 7.86 -42.25
C ASP A 643 12.61 6.89 -41.56
N GLU A 644 13.83 7.33 -41.26
CA GLU A 644 14.85 6.57 -40.53
C GLU A 644 14.72 6.67 -38.99
N ALA A 645 13.71 7.39 -38.48
CA ALA A 645 13.53 7.52 -37.03
C ALA A 645 13.23 6.17 -36.34
N PRO A 646 13.57 6.04 -35.04
CA PRO A 646 13.25 4.84 -34.26
C PRO A 646 11.77 4.46 -34.34
N GLU A 647 11.45 3.17 -34.31
CA GLU A 647 10.07 2.67 -34.48
C GLU A 647 9.08 3.32 -33.50
N ALA A 648 9.49 3.50 -32.24
CA ALA A 648 8.69 4.18 -31.22
C ALA A 648 8.26 5.60 -31.64
N GLN A 649 9.17 6.38 -32.23
CA GLN A 649 8.89 7.75 -32.67
C GLN A 649 7.98 7.77 -33.91
N ARG A 650 8.18 6.84 -34.85
CA ARG A 650 7.31 6.69 -36.02
C ARG A 650 5.90 6.26 -35.63
N ALA A 651 5.77 5.32 -34.68
CA ALA A 651 4.49 4.90 -34.13
C ALA A 651 3.77 6.06 -33.42
N TYR A 652 4.49 6.83 -32.61
CA TYR A 652 3.95 8.02 -31.96
C TYR A 652 3.45 9.06 -32.96
N ARG A 653 4.26 9.39 -33.98
CA ARG A 653 3.87 10.33 -35.04
C ARG A 653 2.58 9.90 -35.74
N ARG A 654 2.49 8.63 -36.11
CA ARG A 654 1.29 8.04 -36.73
C ARG A 654 0.05 8.23 -35.84
N LEU A 655 0.16 7.95 -34.53
CA LEU A 655 -0.97 8.13 -33.61
C LEU A 655 -1.42 9.59 -33.47
N VAL A 656 -0.49 10.54 -33.48
CA VAL A 656 -0.79 11.97 -33.31
C VAL A 656 -1.29 12.63 -34.59
N VAL A 657 -0.67 12.31 -35.72
CA VAL A 657 -0.93 12.94 -37.03
C VAL A 657 -2.05 12.22 -37.76
N ASP A 658 -1.98 10.90 -37.91
CA ASP A 658 -2.91 10.14 -38.75
C ASP A 658 -4.19 9.78 -37.98
N TYR A 659 -4.06 9.42 -36.70
CA TYR A 659 -5.20 9.04 -35.85
C TYR A 659 -5.72 10.18 -34.97
N GLY A 660 -5.02 11.32 -34.92
CA GLY A 660 -5.47 12.51 -34.19
C GLY A 660 -5.50 12.38 -32.67
N ILE A 661 -4.78 11.43 -32.07
CA ILE A 661 -4.75 11.24 -30.62
C ILE A 661 -3.88 12.33 -30.00
N ARG A 662 -4.52 13.35 -29.41
CA ARG A 662 -3.86 14.57 -28.90
C ARG A 662 -4.21 14.90 -27.45
N ASP A 663 -4.52 13.87 -26.66
CA ASP A 663 -4.83 13.99 -25.24
C ASP A 663 -3.58 13.92 -24.35
N GLY A 664 -3.70 14.47 -23.13
CA GLY A 664 -2.67 14.36 -22.09
C GLY A 664 -1.39 15.13 -22.42
N VAL A 665 -1.51 16.39 -22.85
CA VAL A 665 -0.34 17.25 -23.04
C VAL A 665 0.40 17.43 -21.72
N GLY A 666 1.73 17.28 -21.77
CA GLY A 666 2.62 17.51 -20.65
C GLY A 666 4.08 17.55 -21.09
N PRO A 667 4.99 18.05 -20.24
CA PRO A 667 6.42 18.04 -20.53
C PRO A 667 6.93 16.60 -20.70
N VAL A 668 8.01 16.44 -21.48
CA VAL A 668 8.69 15.14 -21.63
C VAL A 668 9.28 14.67 -20.29
N THR A 669 9.14 13.38 -20.01
CA THR A 669 9.73 12.71 -18.85
C THR A 669 11.16 12.22 -19.14
N PRO A 670 11.97 11.91 -18.11
CA PRO A 670 13.32 11.38 -18.31
C PRO A 670 13.36 10.11 -19.18
N ALA A 671 12.44 9.17 -18.93
CA ALA A 671 12.29 7.95 -19.74
C ALA A 671 12.02 8.25 -21.22
N GLN A 672 11.16 9.23 -21.51
CA GLN A 672 10.84 9.65 -22.88
C GLN A 672 12.02 10.34 -23.56
N ILE A 673 12.79 11.13 -22.83
CA ILE A 673 14.03 11.75 -23.33
C ILE A 673 15.03 10.66 -23.72
N GLN A 674 15.19 9.62 -22.88
CA GLN A 674 16.08 8.49 -23.18
C GLN A 674 15.60 7.68 -24.40
N ALA A 675 14.30 7.60 -24.63
CA ALA A 675 13.69 7.05 -25.86
C ALA A 675 13.79 7.98 -27.09
N GLY A 676 14.43 9.14 -26.95
CA GLY A 676 14.74 10.07 -28.04
C GLY A 676 13.75 11.22 -28.23
N ALA A 677 12.83 11.46 -27.29
CA ALA A 677 12.04 12.69 -27.31
C ALA A 677 12.92 13.92 -27.00
N PRO A 678 12.68 15.09 -27.63
CA PRO A 678 13.51 16.28 -27.40
C PRO A 678 13.41 16.80 -25.97
N ARG A 679 14.56 17.11 -25.34
CA ARG A 679 14.61 17.72 -24.00
C ARG A 679 13.82 19.03 -23.96
N LYS A 680 13.19 19.33 -22.82
CA LYS A 680 12.41 20.57 -22.56
C LYS A 680 11.23 20.79 -23.52
N SER A 681 10.79 19.77 -24.25
CA SER A 681 9.60 19.83 -25.11
C SER A 681 8.36 19.28 -24.40
N PHE A 682 7.20 19.45 -25.05
CA PHE A 682 5.93 18.85 -24.64
C PHE A 682 5.54 17.74 -25.60
N ILE A 683 4.81 16.74 -25.11
CA ILE A 683 4.26 15.65 -25.93
C ILE A 683 2.82 15.33 -25.53
N TYR A 684 2.15 14.53 -26.35
CA TYR A 684 0.87 13.92 -26.04
C TYR A 684 1.10 12.56 -25.34
N HIS A 685 1.04 12.55 -24.00
CA HIS A 685 1.38 11.37 -23.20
C HIS A 685 0.49 10.16 -23.48
N ILE A 686 -0.78 10.37 -23.84
CA ILE A 686 -1.71 9.28 -24.18
C ILE A 686 -1.30 8.61 -25.50
N ALA A 687 -0.98 9.41 -26.53
CA ALA A 687 -0.51 8.88 -27.80
C ALA A 687 0.84 8.16 -27.65
N TRP A 688 1.78 8.74 -26.89
CA TRP A 688 3.08 8.12 -26.61
C TRP A 688 2.90 6.78 -25.91
N SER A 689 2.09 6.74 -24.85
CA SER A 689 1.80 5.52 -24.10
C SER A 689 1.09 4.48 -24.96
N ALA A 690 0.15 4.87 -25.83
CA ALA A 690 -0.56 3.93 -26.70
C ALA A 690 0.34 3.21 -27.71
N THR A 691 1.57 3.71 -27.99
CA THR A 691 2.53 3.05 -28.88
C THR A 691 2.99 1.66 -28.40
N VAL A 692 2.84 1.36 -27.10
CA VAL A 692 3.27 0.08 -26.52
C VAL A 692 2.42 -1.10 -27.02
N MET A 693 1.17 -0.84 -27.43
CA MET A 693 0.26 -1.88 -27.89
C MET A 693 0.46 -2.13 -29.39
N PRO A 694 0.82 -3.35 -29.82
CA PRO A 694 0.88 -3.68 -31.24
C PRO A 694 -0.53 -3.72 -31.85
N ALA A 695 -0.61 -3.44 -33.16
CA ALA A 695 -1.87 -3.53 -33.91
C ALA A 695 -2.41 -4.97 -34.04
N THR A 696 -1.53 -5.98 -33.94
CA THR A 696 -1.90 -7.39 -34.00
C THR A 696 -1.20 -8.17 -32.89
N LEU A 697 -1.95 -9.05 -32.22
CA LEU A 697 -1.45 -9.99 -31.22
C LEU A 697 -1.72 -11.41 -31.71
N ARG A 698 -0.66 -12.19 -31.90
CA ARG A 698 -0.75 -13.60 -32.26
C ARG A 698 -0.78 -14.45 -31.00
N MET A 699 -1.75 -15.36 -30.89
CA MET A 699 -1.82 -16.28 -29.75
C MET A 699 -0.61 -17.23 -29.71
N PRO A 700 0.00 -17.44 -28.53
CA PRO A 700 1.09 -18.39 -28.38
C PRO A 700 0.69 -19.84 -28.61
N ARG A 701 1.63 -20.65 -29.09
CA ARG A 701 1.46 -22.10 -29.27
C ARG A 701 1.58 -22.83 -27.92
N ARG A 702 0.97 -24.01 -27.82
CA ARG A 702 1.05 -24.84 -26.59
C ARG A 702 2.48 -25.18 -26.18
N ASP A 703 3.36 -25.41 -27.13
CA ASP A 703 4.77 -25.74 -26.86
C ASP A 703 5.54 -24.55 -26.26
N GLU A 704 5.22 -23.33 -26.70
CA GLU A 704 5.80 -22.09 -26.15
C GLU A 704 5.35 -21.87 -24.70
N LEU A 705 4.09 -22.19 -24.38
CA LEU A 705 3.56 -22.14 -23.03
C LEU A 705 4.15 -23.22 -22.11
N ALA A 706 4.54 -24.37 -22.66
CA ALA A 706 5.16 -25.45 -21.89
C ALA A 706 6.58 -25.09 -21.43
N GLY A 707 7.28 -24.23 -22.17
CA GLY A 707 8.65 -23.80 -21.85
C GLY A 707 8.77 -22.74 -20.75
N MET A 708 7.66 -22.19 -20.24
CA MET A 708 7.71 -21.15 -19.20
C MET A 708 8.06 -21.74 -17.82
N GLY A 709 9.03 -21.13 -17.15
CA GLY A 709 9.50 -21.52 -15.83
C GLY A 709 8.70 -20.88 -14.68
N ASP A 710 8.81 -21.46 -13.49
CA ASP A 710 8.22 -20.94 -12.27
C ASP A 710 9.08 -19.81 -11.69
N VAL A 711 8.47 -18.63 -11.49
CA VAL A 711 9.15 -17.43 -11.02
C VAL A 711 9.56 -17.56 -9.55
N LEU A 712 8.71 -18.15 -8.71
CA LEU A 712 9.01 -18.28 -7.29
C LEU A 712 10.16 -19.27 -7.06
N ASP A 713 10.18 -20.38 -7.80
CA ASP A 713 11.26 -21.35 -7.69
C ASP A 713 12.62 -20.74 -8.09
N ALA A 714 12.64 -19.92 -9.14
CA ALA A 714 13.84 -19.19 -9.55
C ALA A 714 14.32 -18.19 -8.49
N ILE A 715 13.40 -17.44 -7.87
CA ILE A 715 13.74 -16.51 -6.78
C ILE A 715 14.24 -17.26 -5.55
N LYS A 716 13.59 -18.37 -5.17
CA LYS A 716 14.03 -19.25 -4.08
C LYS A 716 15.43 -19.81 -4.33
N ALA A 717 15.71 -20.26 -5.56
CA ALA A 717 17.02 -20.77 -5.96
C ALA A 717 18.10 -19.68 -5.82
N TYR A 718 17.85 -18.48 -6.36
CA TYR A 718 18.76 -17.34 -6.22
C TYR A 718 19.00 -16.95 -4.76
N ARG A 719 17.95 -16.91 -3.94
CA ARG A 719 18.04 -16.56 -2.51
C ARG A 719 18.89 -17.57 -1.74
N ARG A 720 18.72 -18.87 -2.00
CA ARG A 720 19.52 -19.94 -1.38
C ARG A 720 20.99 -19.85 -1.78
N GLU A 721 21.26 -19.62 -3.07
CA GLU A 721 22.64 -19.53 -3.58
C GLU A 721 23.38 -18.31 -3.01
N SER A 722 22.75 -17.14 -3.04
CA SER A 722 23.33 -15.90 -2.51
C SER A 722 23.55 -15.97 -0.99
N ARG A 723 22.60 -16.53 -0.24
CA ARG A 723 22.75 -16.78 1.21
C ARG A 723 23.93 -17.70 1.51
N ALA A 724 24.07 -18.80 0.77
CA ALA A 724 25.19 -19.72 0.94
C ALA A 724 26.56 -19.08 0.64
N LYS A 725 26.62 -18.08 -0.27
CA LYS A 725 27.84 -17.29 -0.52
C LYS A 725 28.13 -16.33 0.64
N TYR A 726 27.11 -15.67 1.18
CA TYR A 726 27.23 -14.79 2.34
C TYR A 726 27.72 -15.55 3.59
N GLU A 727 27.11 -16.69 3.90
CA GLU A 727 27.49 -17.54 5.04
C GLU A 727 28.92 -18.08 4.92
N ARG A 728 29.34 -18.50 3.71
CA ARG A 728 30.73 -18.90 3.46
C ARG A 728 31.71 -17.77 3.73
N MET A 729 31.40 -16.54 3.32
CA MET A 729 32.27 -15.39 3.62
C MET A 729 32.27 -15.02 5.10
N ARG A 730 31.13 -15.13 5.79
CA ARG A 730 31.03 -14.96 7.24
C ARG A 730 31.93 -15.95 7.98
N GLN A 731 31.85 -17.23 7.63
CA GLN A 731 32.68 -18.28 8.22
C GLN A 731 34.18 -18.04 7.98
N LEU A 732 34.58 -17.73 6.74
CA LEU A 732 35.98 -17.46 6.40
C LEU A 732 36.55 -16.27 7.18
N ARG A 733 35.76 -15.22 7.42
CA ARG A 733 36.21 -14.03 8.18
C ARG A 733 36.30 -14.28 9.68
N ASN A 734 35.33 -14.98 10.26
CA ASN A 734 35.34 -15.34 11.68
C ASN A 734 36.59 -16.16 12.04
N VAL A 735 37.05 -17.04 11.12
CA VAL A 735 38.28 -17.83 11.30
C VAL A 735 39.55 -16.98 11.18
N GLN A 736 39.55 -15.90 10.40
CA GLN A 736 40.76 -15.14 10.05
C GLN A 736 41.00 -13.85 10.87
N ARG A 737 39.95 -13.17 11.36
CA ARG A 737 40.10 -11.82 11.96
C ARG A 737 39.20 -11.52 13.17
N GLY A 738 38.54 -12.51 13.76
CA GLY A 738 37.55 -12.27 14.82
C GLY A 738 36.26 -11.62 14.29
N ASP A 739 35.51 -10.97 15.18
CA ASP A 739 34.11 -10.54 15.03
C ASP A 739 33.87 -9.33 14.10
N ILE A 740 34.53 -9.31 12.93
CA ILE A 740 34.39 -8.22 11.95
C ILE A 740 33.20 -8.50 11.04
N PRO A 741 32.21 -7.58 10.93
CA PRO A 741 31.04 -7.77 10.08
C PRO A 741 31.43 -7.95 8.60
N VAL A 742 30.72 -8.84 7.91
CA VAL A 742 30.89 -9.12 6.47
C VAL A 742 30.50 -7.87 5.68
N PRO A 743 31.27 -7.44 4.67
CA PRO A 743 30.86 -6.36 3.77
C PRO A 743 29.64 -6.81 2.98
N LEU A 744 28.59 -6.00 2.97
CA LEU A 744 27.35 -6.29 2.24
C LEU A 744 27.47 -5.90 0.76
N GLY A 745 26.69 -6.55 -0.11
CA GLY A 745 26.73 -6.35 -1.55
C GLY A 745 27.67 -7.32 -2.28
N GLU A 746 28.50 -6.81 -3.19
CA GLU A 746 29.47 -7.64 -3.90
C GLU A 746 30.51 -8.22 -2.91
N PRO A 747 30.90 -9.51 -3.06
CA PRO A 747 30.63 -10.42 -4.17
C PRO A 747 29.48 -11.43 -3.92
N HIS A 748 28.80 -11.43 -2.76
CA HIS A 748 27.73 -12.41 -2.48
C HIS A 748 26.38 -12.03 -3.10
N LEU A 749 26.09 -10.73 -3.21
CA LEU A 749 24.81 -10.17 -3.67
C LEU A 749 23.57 -10.66 -2.90
N PHE A 750 23.79 -11.21 -1.71
CA PHE A 750 22.75 -11.45 -0.71
C PHE A 750 22.36 -10.13 -0.03
N TRP A 751 21.08 -9.76 -0.14
CA TRP A 751 20.47 -8.63 0.55
C TRP A 751 19.89 -9.07 1.90
N THR A 752 20.20 -8.39 3.01
CA THR A 752 19.80 -8.86 4.35
C THR A 752 18.41 -8.41 4.80
N GLY A 753 17.75 -7.54 4.02
CA GLY A 753 16.38 -7.12 4.30
C GLY A 753 15.34 -8.25 4.24
N ALA A 754 14.14 -7.93 4.71
CA ALA A 754 13.00 -8.83 4.76
C ALA A 754 12.41 -9.01 3.35
N LEU A 755 12.45 -10.26 2.86
CA LEU A 755 11.81 -10.66 1.60
C LEU A 755 10.60 -11.53 1.92
N GLU A 756 9.41 -10.98 1.70
CA GLU A 756 8.14 -11.69 1.87
C GLU A 756 7.57 -12.11 0.52
N VAL A 757 6.95 -13.28 0.48
CA VAL A 757 6.22 -13.76 -0.69
C VAL A 757 4.79 -14.10 -0.28
N SER A 758 3.84 -13.55 -1.02
CA SER A 758 2.41 -13.82 -0.91
C SER A 758 1.95 -14.48 -2.20
N THR A 759 1.37 -15.67 -2.11
CA THR A 759 0.61 -16.28 -3.23
C THR A 759 -0.88 -15.99 -3.11
N ASP A 760 -1.35 -15.60 -1.94
CA ASP A 760 -2.78 -15.35 -1.74
C ASP A 760 -3.19 -14.01 -2.38
N VAL A 761 -4.35 -14.02 -3.06
CA VAL A 761 -5.05 -12.78 -3.36
C VAL A 761 -5.34 -12.13 -2.01
N ALA A 762 -4.99 -10.86 -1.83
CA ALA A 762 -5.48 -10.06 -0.71
C ALA A 762 -6.99 -9.77 -0.90
N HIS A 763 -7.78 -10.82 -1.04
CA HIS A 763 -9.21 -10.87 -0.89
C HIS A 763 -9.56 -12.21 -0.27
N ILE A 764 -10.29 -12.10 0.83
CA ILE A 764 -10.74 -13.16 1.72
C ILE A 764 -9.71 -13.48 2.82
N SER A 765 -10.12 -13.12 4.03
CA SER A 765 -9.55 -13.47 5.34
C SER A 765 -8.39 -12.62 5.86
N GLY A 766 -8.74 -11.62 6.66
CA GLY A 766 -7.89 -11.08 7.72
C GLY A 766 -7.75 -12.08 8.87
N THR A 767 -7.25 -13.29 8.59
CA THR A 767 -6.89 -14.27 9.60
C THR A 767 -5.42 -14.61 9.41
N CYS A 768 -4.58 -13.92 10.16
CA CYS A 768 -3.27 -14.43 10.51
C CYS A 768 -3.51 -15.57 11.50
N GLU A 769 -3.81 -16.78 11.00
CA GLU A 769 -3.80 -17.98 11.83
C GLU A 769 -2.35 -18.29 12.19
N ARG A 770 -1.95 -17.89 13.41
CA ARG A 770 -0.86 -18.57 14.11
C ARG A 770 -1.42 -19.92 14.55
N LEU A 771 -1.28 -20.93 13.70
CA LEU A 771 -1.37 -22.32 14.15
C LEU A 771 -0.08 -22.61 14.91
N HIS A 772 -0.18 -22.59 16.24
CA HIS A 772 0.78 -23.26 17.10
C HIS A 772 0.50 -24.77 17.01
N ASP A 773 1.44 -25.50 16.45
CA ASP A 773 1.82 -26.81 16.96
C ASP A 773 3.32 -26.77 17.30
#